data_AF-A0A1M6NSD0-F1
#
_entry.id   AF-A0A1M6NSD0-F1
#
_cell.length_a   1.000
_cell.length_b   1.000
_cell.length_c   1.000
_cell.angle_alpha   90.00
_cell.angle_beta   90.00
_cell.angle_gamma   90.00
#
_symmetry.space_group_name_H-M   'P 1'
#
loop_
_entity.id
_entity.type
_entity.pdbx_description
1 polymer ?
#
loop_
_entity_poly.entity_id
_entity_poly.type
_entity_poly.pdbx_seq_one_letter_code
_entity_poly.pdbx_strand_id
1 'polypeptide(L)'
;MTKNSVKKSVFYFTVLAVLSKGFGFVREQFIAYGYGADYSIDAYAVSLLIPTMIFSIVGSALTTAMLPLITEQYAKEGKEKAFDFINNVINILLIISAVIFFVGRNNIGVLVKIVAPSFGEEAFNLTVQLAKITMINIIFLTLSNVLITTLQSLDEFAPSNLVNIPISVLIVAYITLWPKLTVQGLIIATMIGNFLRCIIPIPWLLKHGYRYKLIMKFNDDRFKSLLKLLLPVVFAIIVNQINILVENNMASALPQGSIAILGYSAKVSDIIFGLFSTSIVTVIYPVLSRVVLECDDNKTSDLLSKTLNYHSLLIFPLVAIIASNSLPLVNILFKRGKFDGYAAVLTSKVIIYGMISTVFWGIRDILNQALYSLKLTKKVTVNSVIGVAVNILSNLILVRYLGLIGLVISALIASGITALLAFISLSRLYPNLNNLKIWKSSFQSLGASLITIVAIYFIKTITDKYGISSDILLLLFSSSLGVITYVALLFILKNEDIIMVYRESKQMFYDKAFIKLRAAFTTYYIYRIDDITPHMNWENFWKAIMIFKKHNVVPIIGVVPNNKDKDLNYGGKKDYFWKILKYMQENHIVEIAQHGYTHEVILESEGIFKEKFGYNKTSEFAGLTYEEQLIKIKAGKDIFLMHGIEVETFMAPCHSFDHTTLKVLKSLGFKYITDGIGLTPYKVEELVFVPQQFGKPRNFFYGVITLCLHLNYSSAEEIQQIEKHVESNKNNFIRFLEAVNMKERKLPNMIFKAVYLFLRYTKYSIKRHKNKIRKY
;
A
#
# COMPACT_ATOMS: atom_id res chain seq x y z
N MET A 1 -9.08 0.63 -26.09
CA MET A 1 -9.07 1.32 -24.78
C MET A 1 -8.86 2.83 -24.98
N THR A 2 -9.62 3.69 -24.30
CA THR A 2 -9.43 5.15 -24.37
C THR A 2 -8.23 5.60 -23.52
N LYS A 3 -7.47 6.63 -23.92
CA LYS A 3 -6.30 7.17 -23.16
C LYS A 3 -6.57 7.41 -21.67
N ASN A 4 -7.80 7.75 -21.29
CA ASN A 4 -8.21 7.96 -19.89
C ASN A 4 -8.34 6.65 -19.09
N SER A 5 -8.70 5.53 -19.72
CA SER A 5 -8.75 4.21 -19.07
C SER A 5 -7.36 3.68 -18.71
N VAL A 6 -6.36 3.95 -19.56
CA VAL A 6 -4.97 3.54 -19.34
C VAL A 6 -4.34 4.32 -18.19
N LYS A 7 -4.45 5.65 -18.17
CA LYS A 7 -3.93 6.50 -17.06
C LYS A 7 -4.50 6.10 -15.70
N LYS A 8 -5.81 5.80 -15.66
CA LYS A 8 -6.50 5.36 -14.45
C LYS A 8 -5.98 4.00 -13.97
N SER A 9 -5.82 3.04 -14.88
CA SER A 9 -5.33 1.68 -14.56
C SER A 9 -3.88 1.69 -14.08
N VAL A 10 -3.01 2.49 -14.73
CA VAL A 10 -1.62 2.70 -14.30
C VAL A 10 -1.58 3.32 -12.89
N PHE A 11 -2.41 4.33 -12.62
CA PHE A 11 -2.47 4.93 -11.28
C PHE A 11 -2.89 3.92 -10.20
N TYR A 12 -3.96 3.15 -10.43
CA TYR A 12 -4.37 2.12 -9.46
C TYR A 12 -3.32 1.03 -9.28
N PHE A 13 -2.67 0.62 -10.37
CA PHE A 13 -1.57 -0.33 -10.32
C PHE A 13 -0.43 0.18 -9.43
N THR A 14 0.02 1.41 -9.63
CA THR A 14 1.09 2.03 -8.84
C THR A 14 0.70 2.14 -7.37
N VAL A 15 -0.51 2.59 -7.06
CA VAL A 15 -0.99 2.69 -5.66
C VAL A 15 -1.02 1.32 -4.99
N LEU A 16 -1.53 0.29 -5.68
CA LEU A 16 -1.57 -1.08 -5.14
C LEU A 16 -0.17 -1.66 -4.95
N ALA A 17 0.76 -1.41 -5.88
CA ALA A 17 2.14 -1.84 -5.76
C ALA A 17 2.83 -1.21 -4.54
N VAL A 18 2.64 0.11 -4.32
CA VAL A 18 3.18 0.82 -3.15
C VAL A 18 2.59 0.26 -1.85
N LEU A 19 1.28 0.04 -1.79
CA LEU A 19 0.63 -0.56 -0.62
C LEU A 19 1.17 -1.97 -0.34
N SER A 20 1.30 -2.80 -1.36
CA SER A 20 1.86 -4.15 -1.21
C SER A 20 3.30 -4.13 -0.71
N LYS A 21 4.14 -3.23 -1.23
CA LYS A 21 5.51 -3.04 -0.72
C LYS A 21 5.51 -2.61 0.75
N GLY A 22 4.58 -1.73 1.14
CA GLY A 22 4.37 -1.32 2.52
C GLY A 22 4.05 -2.49 3.46
N PHE A 23 3.11 -3.37 3.08
CA PHE A 23 2.83 -4.60 3.84
C PHE A 23 4.05 -5.54 3.91
N GLY A 24 4.81 -5.66 2.82
CA GLY A 24 6.07 -6.40 2.79
C GLY A 24 7.07 -5.84 3.81
N PHE A 25 7.20 -4.53 3.86
CA PHE A 25 8.11 -3.85 4.77
C PHE A 25 7.69 -3.99 6.25
N VAL A 26 6.40 -3.83 6.56
CA VAL A 26 5.87 -4.08 7.92
C VAL A 26 6.17 -5.51 8.35
N ARG A 27 5.97 -6.50 7.48
CA ARG A 27 6.33 -7.90 7.77
C ARG A 27 7.79 -8.03 8.21
N GLU A 28 8.73 -7.41 7.50
CA GLU A 28 10.15 -7.48 7.86
C GLU A 28 10.43 -6.86 9.24
N GLN A 29 9.76 -5.76 9.59
CA GLN A 29 9.88 -5.17 10.94
C GLN A 29 9.43 -6.14 12.03
N PHE A 30 8.35 -6.89 11.80
CA PHE A 30 7.89 -7.90 12.74
C PHE A 30 8.83 -9.11 12.83
N ILE A 31 9.40 -9.56 11.70
CA ILE A 31 10.42 -10.62 11.70
C ILE A 31 11.66 -10.16 12.49
N ALA A 32 12.17 -8.96 12.23
CA ALA A 32 13.26 -8.36 12.97
C ALA A 32 12.95 -8.25 14.47
N TYR A 33 11.75 -7.80 14.83
CA TYR A 33 11.30 -7.73 16.23
C TYR A 33 11.29 -9.11 16.92
N GLY A 34 10.70 -10.12 16.28
CA GLY A 34 10.49 -11.44 16.89
C GLY A 34 11.75 -12.31 16.93
N TYR A 35 12.66 -12.11 15.98
CA TYR A 35 13.78 -13.03 15.75
C TYR A 35 15.16 -12.36 15.62
N GLY A 36 15.24 -11.05 15.37
CA GLY A 36 16.49 -10.31 15.29
C GLY A 36 17.32 -10.65 14.04
N ALA A 37 18.63 -10.75 14.23
CA ALA A 37 19.61 -11.20 13.25
C ALA A 37 20.39 -12.38 13.85
N ASP A 38 19.87 -13.59 13.65
CA ASP A 38 20.35 -14.83 14.27
C ASP A 38 20.41 -15.96 13.22
N TYR A 39 21.15 -17.03 13.49
CA TYR A 39 21.28 -18.18 12.59
C TYR A 39 19.92 -18.78 12.22
N SER A 40 18.95 -18.70 13.13
CA SER A 40 17.61 -19.25 12.93
C SER A 40 16.83 -18.49 11.84
N ILE A 41 17.07 -17.18 11.68
CA ILE A 41 16.52 -16.39 10.57
C ILE A 41 17.33 -16.54 9.29
N ASP A 42 18.64 -16.72 9.38
CA ASP A 42 19.44 -17.06 8.20
C ASP A 42 18.99 -18.42 7.62
N ALA A 43 18.72 -19.41 8.48
CA ALA A 43 18.16 -20.70 8.09
C ALA A 43 16.76 -20.56 7.47
N TYR A 44 15.90 -19.72 8.05
CA TYR A 44 14.60 -19.36 7.45
C TYR A 44 14.77 -18.77 6.05
N ALA A 45 15.65 -17.77 5.90
CA ALA A 45 15.89 -17.08 4.63
C ALA A 45 16.40 -18.04 3.56
N VAL A 46 17.43 -18.85 3.87
CA VAL A 46 17.99 -19.84 2.94
C VAL A 46 16.98 -20.92 2.60
N SER A 47 16.18 -21.38 3.56
CA SER A 47 15.13 -22.39 3.30
C SER A 47 14.09 -21.90 2.30
N LEU A 48 13.76 -20.61 2.27
CA LEU A 48 12.86 -20.02 1.27
C LEU A 48 13.57 -19.71 -0.04
N LEU A 49 14.86 -19.39 0.02
CA LEU A 49 15.67 -19.04 -1.15
C LEU A 49 15.80 -20.22 -2.12
N ILE A 50 16.09 -21.43 -1.62
CA ILE A 50 16.29 -22.64 -2.45
C ILE A 50 15.14 -22.87 -3.45
N PRO A 51 13.88 -23.05 -3.01
CA PRO A 51 12.77 -23.24 -3.94
C PRO A 51 12.52 -22.01 -4.80
N THR A 52 12.76 -20.81 -4.27
CA THR A 52 12.56 -19.55 -5.01
C THR A 52 13.57 -19.39 -6.16
N MET A 53 14.83 -19.77 -5.98
CA MET A 53 15.86 -19.73 -7.02
C MET A 53 15.53 -20.72 -8.14
N ILE A 54 15.21 -21.97 -7.78
CA ILE A 54 14.82 -23.01 -8.76
C ILE A 54 13.60 -22.55 -9.54
N PHE A 55 12.58 -22.06 -8.83
CA PHE A 55 11.39 -21.51 -9.47
C PHE A 55 11.71 -20.33 -10.36
N SER A 56 12.55 -19.39 -9.94
CA SER A 56 12.80 -18.15 -10.68
C SER A 56 13.37 -18.42 -12.09
N ILE A 57 14.13 -19.49 -12.28
CA ILE A 57 14.62 -19.95 -13.59
C ILE A 57 13.46 -20.27 -14.54
N VAL A 58 12.47 -21.02 -14.04
CA VAL A 58 11.34 -21.50 -14.84
C VAL A 58 10.23 -20.45 -14.93
N GLY A 59 9.84 -19.86 -13.80
CA GLY A 59 8.71 -18.95 -13.65
C GLY A 59 8.91 -17.62 -14.38
N SER A 60 10.07 -16.97 -14.21
CA SER A 60 10.33 -15.70 -14.89
C SER A 60 10.43 -15.90 -16.41
N ALA A 61 11.02 -17.02 -16.86
CA ALA A 61 11.05 -17.38 -18.27
C ALA A 61 9.65 -17.59 -18.83
N LEU A 62 8.80 -18.27 -18.06
CA LEU A 62 7.41 -18.50 -18.40
C LEU A 62 6.62 -17.20 -18.55
N THR A 63 6.74 -16.26 -17.62
CA THR A 63 6.02 -14.98 -17.74
C THR A 63 6.40 -14.24 -19.03
N THR A 64 7.70 -14.18 -19.34
CA THR A 64 8.21 -13.47 -20.53
C THR A 64 7.79 -14.14 -21.84
N ALA A 65 7.82 -15.47 -21.92
CA ALA A 65 7.50 -16.21 -23.14
C ALA A 65 5.99 -16.45 -23.33
N MET A 66 5.26 -16.65 -22.23
CA MET A 66 3.85 -17.08 -22.26
C MET A 66 2.88 -15.91 -22.50
N LEU A 67 3.18 -14.71 -21.98
CA LEU A 67 2.33 -13.53 -22.16
C LEU A 67 2.03 -13.21 -23.64
N PRO A 68 3.02 -13.08 -24.56
CA PRO A 68 2.74 -12.80 -25.97
C PRO A 68 1.96 -13.93 -26.64
N LEU A 69 2.24 -15.19 -26.32
CA LEU A 69 1.54 -16.36 -26.88
C LEU A 69 0.07 -16.40 -26.47
N ILE A 70 -0.25 -16.10 -25.20
CA ILE A 70 -1.65 -16.02 -24.75
C ILE A 70 -2.37 -14.88 -25.46
N THR A 71 -1.75 -13.70 -25.55
CA THR A 71 -2.34 -12.53 -26.23
C THR A 71 -2.59 -12.80 -27.72
N GLU A 72 -1.65 -13.45 -28.40
CA GLU A 72 -1.79 -13.85 -29.81
C GLU A 72 -2.91 -14.88 -29.98
N GLN A 73 -2.95 -15.91 -29.14
CA GLN A 73 -4.01 -16.93 -29.19
C GLN A 73 -5.38 -16.34 -28.93
N TYR A 74 -5.47 -15.42 -27.98
CA TYR A 74 -6.69 -14.71 -27.65
C TYR A 74 -7.19 -13.88 -28.85
N ALA A 75 -6.28 -13.22 -29.57
CA ALA A 75 -6.60 -12.41 -30.74
C ALA A 75 -7.01 -13.25 -31.98
N LYS A 76 -6.33 -14.37 -32.23
CA LYS A 76 -6.55 -15.22 -33.42
C LYS A 76 -7.71 -16.21 -33.26
N GLU A 77 -7.82 -16.80 -32.07
CA GLU A 77 -8.56 -18.03 -31.84
C GLU A 77 -9.59 -17.92 -30.69
N GLY A 78 -9.69 -16.74 -30.08
CA GLY A 78 -10.65 -16.42 -29.04
C GLY A 78 -10.28 -16.93 -27.64
N LYS A 79 -11.09 -16.52 -26.64
CA LYS A 79 -10.84 -16.78 -25.22
C LYS A 79 -10.74 -18.27 -24.88
N GLU A 80 -11.63 -19.07 -25.45
CA GLU A 80 -11.79 -20.47 -25.04
C GLU A 80 -10.55 -21.29 -25.39
N LYS A 81 -10.04 -21.16 -26.62
CA LYS A 81 -8.83 -21.86 -27.05
C LYS A 81 -7.57 -21.37 -26.35
N ALA A 82 -7.52 -20.09 -25.95
CA ALA A 82 -6.47 -19.56 -25.10
C ALA A 82 -6.53 -20.18 -23.69
N PHE A 83 -7.72 -20.31 -23.10
CA PHE A 83 -7.91 -21.00 -21.81
C PHE A 83 -7.56 -22.48 -21.87
N ASP A 84 -7.84 -23.17 -22.98
CA ASP A 84 -7.41 -24.56 -23.17
C ASP A 84 -5.88 -24.68 -23.25
N PHE A 85 -5.20 -23.72 -23.90
CA PHE A 85 -3.74 -23.62 -23.90
C PHE A 85 -3.19 -23.38 -22.49
N ILE A 86 -3.79 -22.45 -21.74
CA ILE A 86 -3.41 -22.16 -20.34
C ILE A 86 -3.58 -23.41 -19.47
N ASN A 87 -4.70 -24.12 -19.60
CA ASN A 87 -4.95 -25.38 -18.90
C ASN A 87 -3.88 -26.43 -19.22
N ASN A 88 -3.50 -26.58 -20.50
CA ASN A 88 -2.41 -27.46 -20.91
C ASN A 88 -1.09 -27.10 -20.22
N VAL A 89 -0.73 -25.81 -20.23
CA VAL A 89 0.49 -25.30 -19.59
C VAL A 89 0.46 -25.53 -18.08
N ILE A 90 -0.66 -25.24 -17.40
CA ILE A 90 -0.81 -25.47 -15.95
C ILE A 90 -0.56 -26.95 -15.61
N ASN A 91 -1.21 -27.88 -16.32
CA ASN A 91 -1.09 -29.31 -16.01
C ASN A 91 0.33 -29.83 -16.21
N ILE A 92 0.97 -29.47 -17.33
CA ILE A 92 2.36 -29.87 -17.60
C ILE A 92 3.29 -29.29 -16.54
N LEU A 93 3.13 -28.01 -16.19
CA LEU A 93 3.97 -27.36 -15.19
C LEU A 93 3.74 -27.87 -13.77
N LEU A 94 2.53 -28.27 -13.41
CA LEU A 94 2.26 -28.92 -12.12
C LEU A 94 2.99 -30.26 -12.02
N ILE A 95 3.04 -31.05 -13.09
CA ILE A 95 3.81 -32.29 -13.14
C ILE A 95 5.30 -32.00 -13.00
N ILE A 96 5.83 -31.05 -13.77
CA ILE A 96 7.25 -30.67 -13.70
C ILE A 96 7.61 -30.16 -12.29
N SER A 97 6.80 -29.27 -11.72
CA SER A 97 6.99 -28.75 -10.36
C SER A 97 6.88 -29.86 -9.31
N ALA A 98 6.02 -30.85 -9.49
CA ALA A 98 5.93 -32.01 -8.60
C ALA A 98 7.20 -32.87 -8.67
N VAL A 99 7.73 -33.14 -9.87
CA VAL A 99 9.01 -33.86 -10.04
C VAL A 99 10.14 -33.10 -9.38
N ILE A 100 10.26 -31.79 -9.63
CA ILE A 100 11.28 -30.94 -9.01
C ILE A 100 11.13 -30.92 -7.48
N PHE A 101 9.89 -30.88 -6.97
CA PHE A 101 9.61 -30.96 -5.55
C PHE A 101 10.16 -32.26 -4.94
N PHE A 102 9.82 -33.44 -5.50
CA PHE A 102 10.27 -34.72 -4.97
C PHE A 102 11.79 -34.87 -5.06
N VAL A 103 12.38 -34.55 -6.22
CA VAL A 103 13.84 -34.63 -6.43
C VAL A 103 14.57 -33.66 -5.50
N GLY A 104 14.15 -32.40 -5.44
CA GLY A 104 14.80 -31.38 -4.62
C GLY A 104 14.64 -31.62 -3.12
N ARG A 105 13.47 -32.08 -2.67
CA ARG A 105 13.22 -32.43 -1.26
C ARG A 105 14.12 -33.57 -0.78
N ASN A 106 14.35 -34.58 -1.62
CA ASN A 106 15.22 -35.71 -1.28
C ASN A 106 16.70 -35.30 -1.25
N ASN A 107 17.09 -34.33 -2.08
CA ASN A 107 18.48 -33.85 -2.20
C ASN A 107 18.73 -32.53 -1.45
N ILE A 108 17.88 -32.17 -0.48
CA ILE A 108 17.91 -30.84 0.13
C ILE A 108 19.24 -30.54 0.84
N GLY A 109 19.89 -31.54 1.42
CA GLY A 109 21.18 -31.35 2.10
C GLY A 109 22.27 -30.90 1.14
N VAL A 110 22.26 -31.42 -0.10
CA VAL A 110 23.17 -30.98 -1.17
C VAL A 110 22.83 -29.56 -1.59
N LEU A 111 21.54 -29.25 -1.78
CA LEU A 111 21.10 -27.90 -2.15
C LEU A 111 21.48 -26.85 -1.10
N VAL A 112 21.34 -27.17 0.20
CA VAL A 112 21.78 -26.28 1.28
C VAL A 112 23.30 -26.09 1.23
N LYS A 113 24.10 -27.13 1.00
CA LYS A 113 25.56 -27.00 0.85
C LYS A 113 25.97 -26.17 -0.36
N ILE A 114 25.18 -26.16 -1.43
CA ILE A 114 25.43 -25.32 -2.61
C ILE A 114 25.15 -23.85 -2.30
N VAL A 115 24.03 -23.57 -1.63
CA VAL A 115 23.58 -22.19 -1.36
C VAL A 115 24.32 -21.55 -0.18
N ALA A 116 24.57 -22.32 0.88
CA ALA A 116 25.16 -21.86 2.13
C ALA A 116 26.17 -22.90 2.66
N PRO A 117 27.30 -23.15 1.98
CA PRO A 117 28.26 -24.18 2.35
C PRO A 117 28.88 -23.97 3.72
N SER A 118 28.98 -22.72 4.17
CA SER A 118 29.69 -22.34 5.41
C SER A 118 28.80 -22.33 6.65
N PHE A 119 27.54 -22.78 6.54
CA PHE A 119 26.67 -22.93 7.70
C PHE A 119 27.22 -23.96 8.68
N GLY A 120 27.31 -23.56 9.96
CA GLY A 120 27.57 -24.47 11.07
C GLY A 120 26.47 -25.54 11.20
N GLU A 121 26.76 -26.60 11.93
CA GLU A 121 25.90 -27.80 12.00
C GLU A 121 24.46 -27.49 12.41
N GLU A 122 24.25 -26.65 13.43
CA GLU A 122 22.91 -26.25 13.89
C GLU A 122 22.12 -25.51 12.79
N ALA A 123 22.74 -24.51 12.16
CA ALA A 123 22.13 -23.74 11.09
C ALA A 123 21.85 -24.60 9.85
N PHE A 124 22.79 -25.48 9.49
CA PHE A 124 22.63 -26.43 8.40
C PHE A 124 21.46 -27.38 8.64
N ASN A 125 21.41 -28.03 9.80
CA ASN A 125 20.37 -29.00 10.14
C ASN A 125 18.98 -28.35 10.21
N LEU A 126 18.88 -27.17 10.83
CA LEU A 126 17.64 -26.40 10.83
C LEU A 126 17.22 -26.01 9.41
N THR A 127 18.15 -25.48 8.60
CA THR A 127 17.87 -25.12 7.21
C THR A 127 17.36 -26.31 6.42
N VAL A 128 17.99 -27.48 6.55
CA VAL A 128 17.56 -28.73 5.90
C VAL A 128 16.12 -29.08 6.31
N GLN A 129 15.79 -29.01 7.61
CA GLN A 129 14.43 -29.31 8.09
C GLN A 129 13.40 -28.35 7.51
N LEU A 130 13.66 -27.04 7.58
CA LEU A 130 12.75 -26.02 7.04
C LEU A 130 12.64 -26.12 5.53
N ALA A 131 13.75 -26.33 4.83
CA ALA A 131 13.82 -26.38 3.38
C ALA A 131 13.04 -27.58 2.81
N LYS A 132 13.03 -28.72 3.49
CA LYS A 132 12.14 -29.84 3.11
C LYS A 132 10.70 -29.38 3.02
N ILE A 133 10.22 -28.59 3.99
CA ILE A 133 8.85 -28.08 4.03
C ILE A 133 8.65 -27.04 2.92
N THR A 134 9.53 -26.06 2.80
CA THR A 134 9.39 -24.96 1.83
C THR A 134 9.52 -25.39 0.38
N MET A 135 10.11 -26.55 0.08
CA MET A 135 10.22 -27.05 -1.30
C MET A 135 8.87 -27.10 -2.02
N ILE A 136 7.75 -27.27 -1.30
CA ILE A 136 6.40 -27.23 -1.89
C ILE A 136 6.06 -25.88 -2.54
N ASN A 137 6.75 -24.80 -2.14
CA ASN A 137 6.60 -23.48 -2.74
C ASN A 137 6.79 -23.48 -4.25
N ILE A 138 7.61 -24.37 -4.81
CA ILE A 138 7.80 -24.45 -6.26
C ILE A 138 6.45 -24.68 -6.97
N ILE A 139 5.55 -25.47 -6.38
CA ILE A 139 4.21 -25.70 -6.92
C ILE A 139 3.37 -24.43 -6.83
N PHE A 140 3.33 -23.78 -5.65
CA PHE A 140 2.54 -22.57 -5.43
C PHE A 140 3.01 -21.39 -6.27
N LEU A 141 4.32 -21.19 -6.36
CA LEU A 141 4.92 -20.12 -7.15
C LEU A 141 4.64 -20.32 -8.64
N THR A 142 4.81 -21.54 -9.16
CA THR A 142 4.49 -21.87 -10.56
C THR A 142 3.02 -21.64 -10.88
N LEU A 143 2.10 -22.16 -10.07
CA LEU A 143 0.68 -21.99 -10.31
C LEU A 143 0.28 -20.51 -10.24
N SER A 144 0.65 -19.81 -9.16
CA SER A 144 0.34 -18.40 -8.99
C SER A 144 0.85 -17.55 -10.17
N ASN A 145 2.06 -17.81 -10.65
CA ASN A 145 2.65 -17.05 -11.74
C ASN A 145 1.88 -17.22 -13.05
N VAL A 146 1.48 -18.45 -13.42
CA VAL A 146 0.66 -18.70 -14.61
C VAL A 146 -0.69 -17.98 -14.52
N LEU A 147 -1.35 -18.05 -13.36
CA LEU A 147 -2.64 -17.39 -13.14
C LEU A 147 -2.52 -15.86 -13.25
N ILE A 148 -1.45 -15.28 -12.68
CA ILE A 148 -1.17 -13.85 -12.77
C ILE A 148 -0.88 -13.44 -14.22
N THR A 149 -0.02 -14.16 -14.94
CA THR A 149 0.29 -13.85 -16.36
C THR A 149 -0.96 -13.94 -17.23
N THR A 150 -1.85 -14.90 -16.96
CA THR A 150 -3.13 -15.01 -17.64
C THR A 150 -3.99 -13.78 -17.38
N LEU A 151 -4.09 -13.30 -16.14
CA LEU A 151 -4.84 -12.08 -15.82
C LEU A 151 -4.20 -10.83 -16.46
N GLN A 152 -2.87 -10.76 -16.51
CA GLN A 152 -2.17 -9.67 -17.21
C GLN A 152 -2.47 -9.66 -18.70
N SER A 153 -2.61 -10.82 -19.37
CA SER A 153 -3.06 -10.88 -20.78
C SER A 153 -4.52 -10.44 -20.97
N LEU A 154 -5.30 -10.39 -19.90
CA LEU A 154 -6.69 -9.93 -19.88
C LEU A 154 -6.81 -8.47 -19.37
N ASP A 155 -5.70 -7.73 -19.32
CA ASP A 155 -5.60 -6.37 -18.79
C ASP A 155 -5.99 -6.22 -17.29
N GLU A 156 -5.97 -7.31 -16.53
CA GLU A 156 -6.26 -7.33 -15.09
C GLU A 156 -4.96 -7.33 -14.26
N PHE A 157 -4.50 -6.12 -13.90
CA PHE A 157 -3.22 -5.93 -13.21
C PHE A 157 -3.33 -5.84 -11.68
N ALA A 158 -4.52 -5.71 -11.11
CA ALA A 158 -4.68 -5.61 -9.65
C ALA A 158 -4.21 -6.89 -8.90
N PRO A 159 -4.52 -8.12 -9.37
CA PRO A 159 -4.13 -9.34 -8.68
C PRO A 159 -2.63 -9.51 -8.49
N SER A 160 -1.79 -9.05 -9.43
CA SER A 160 -0.33 -9.18 -9.34
C SER A 160 0.29 -8.43 -8.16
N ASN A 161 -0.38 -7.38 -7.68
CA ASN A 161 0.08 -6.61 -6.51
C ASN A 161 -0.53 -7.10 -5.19
N LEU A 162 -1.70 -7.75 -5.22
CA LEU A 162 -2.39 -8.18 -3.98
C LEU A 162 -1.85 -9.51 -3.43
N VAL A 163 -1.25 -10.34 -4.27
CA VAL A 163 -0.82 -11.71 -3.93
C VAL A 163 0.22 -11.80 -2.81
N ASN A 164 0.99 -10.74 -2.54
CA ASN A 164 1.99 -10.75 -1.46
C ASN A 164 1.43 -10.32 -0.10
N ILE A 165 0.25 -9.68 -0.07
CA ILE A 165 -0.37 -9.19 1.16
C ILE A 165 -0.68 -10.32 2.15
N PRO A 166 -1.24 -11.49 1.76
CA PRO A 166 -1.53 -12.57 2.71
C PRO A 166 -0.32 -13.06 3.47
N ILE A 167 0.82 -13.22 2.79
CA ILE A 167 2.07 -13.66 3.41
C ILE A 167 2.47 -12.67 4.50
N SER A 168 2.44 -11.36 4.19
CA SER A 168 2.71 -10.31 5.18
C SER A 168 1.73 -10.34 6.35
N VAL A 169 0.43 -10.42 6.09
CA VAL A 169 -0.60 -10.43 7.13
C VAL A 169 -0.47 -11.65 8.03
N LEU A 170 -0.25 -12.84 7.48
CA LEU A 170 -0.13 -14.08 8.25
C LEU A 170 1.12 -14.11 9.12
N ILE A 171 2.25 -13.63 8.62
CA ILE A 171 3.49 -13.55 9.41
C ILE A 171 3.33 -12.54 10.55
N VAL A 172 2.77 -11.35 10.27
CA VAL A 172 2.49 -10.36 11.32
C VAL A 172 1.50 -10.93 12.34
N ALA A 173 0.44 -11.61 11.89
CA ALA A 173 -0.53 -12.26 12.76
C ALA A 173 0.12 -13.35 13.63
N TYR A 174 0.98 -14.19 13.06
CA TYR A 174 1.68 -15.22 13.82
C TYR A 174 2.57 -14.61 14.91
N ILE A 175 3.37 -13.60 14.57
CA ILE A 175 4.29 -12.95 15.52
C ILE A 175 3.54 -12.20 16.63
N THR A 176 2.35 -11.67 16.33
CA THR A 176 1.56 -10.91 17.31
C THR A 176 0.64 -11.75 18.18
N LEU A 177 0.10 -12.85 17.64
CA LEU A 177 -0.93 -13.65 18.31
C LEU A 177 -0.37 -14.89 19.02
N TRP A 178 0.80 -15.38 18.62
CA TRP A 178 1.35 -16.62 19.17
C TRP A 178 2.29 -16.36 20.35
N PRO A 179 2.11 -17.05 21.50
CA PRO A 179 2.87 -16.76 22.71
C PRO A 179 4.33 -17.26 22.66
N LYS A 180 4.62 -18.30 21.87
CA LYS A 180 5.96 -18.86 21.70
C LYS A 180 6.34 -18.82 20.23
N LEU A 181 7.29 -17.96 19.89
CA LEU A 181 7.77 -17.78 18.53
C LEU A 181 8.81 -18.86 18.19
N THR A 182 8.50 -19.65 17.16
CA THR A 182 9.40 -20.64 16.55
C THR A 182 9.55 -20.38 15.05
N VAL A 183 10.72 -20.68 14.50
CA VAL A 183 10.96 -20.50 13.06
C VAL A 183 10.10 -21.46 12.22
N GLN A 184 9.77 -22.64 12.74
CA GLN A 184 8.85 -23.57 12.11
C GLN A 184 7.46 -22.94 11.93
N GLY A 185 6.92 -22.27 12.96
CA GLY A 185 5.66 -21.54 12.83
C GLY A 185 5.73 -20.38 11.85
N LEU A 186 6.90 -19.72 11.74
CA LEU A 186 7.13 -18.68 10.73
C LEU A 186 7.06 -19.27 9.31
N ILE A 187 7.69 -20.44 9.08
CA ILE A 187 7.60 -21.17 7.81
C ILE A 187 6.15 -21.58 7.50
N ILE A 188 5.39 -22.07 8.49
CA ILE A 188 3.98 -22.44 8.30
C ILE A 188 3.15 -21.22 7.87
N ALA A 189 3.32 -20.07 8.53
CA ALA A 189 2.65 -18.82 8.15
C ALA A 189 3.00 -18.43 6.71
N THR A 190 4.28 -18.55 6.32
CA THR A 190 4.75 -18.31 4.95
C THR A 190 4.14 -19.30 3.95
N MET A 191 4.04 -20.59 4.28
CA MET A 191 3.44 -21.62 3.42
C MET A 191 1.96 -21.34 3.15
N ILE A 192 1.19 -21.05 4.20
CA ILE A 192 -0.23 -20.71 4.06
C ILE A 192 -0.37 -19.45 3.21
N GLY A 193 0.51 -18.45 3.39
CA GLY A 193 0.53 -17.25 2.55
C GLY A 193 0.80 -17.55 1.07
N ASN A 194 1.77 -18.41 0.76
CA ASN A 194 2.07 -18.83 -0.61
C ASN A 194 0.93 -19.65 -1.23
N PHE A 195 0.24 -20.47 -0.44
CA PHE A 195 -0.96 -21.17 -0.88
C PHE A 195 -2.09 -20.17 -1.21
N LEU A 196 -2.38 -19.21 -0.33
CA LEU A 196 -3.40 -18.17 -0.57
C LEU A 196 -3.07 -17.30 -1.78
N ARG A 197 -1.78 -17.09 -2.08
CA ARG A 197 -1.32 -16.42 -3.30
C ARG A 197 -1.75 -17.12 -4.59
N CYS A 198 -2.04 -18.43 -4.56
CA CYS A 198 -2.63 -19.15 -5.70
C CYS A 198 -4.15 -18.92 -5.81
N ILE A 199 -4.82 -18.71 -4.68
CA ILE A 199 -6.28 -18.57 -4.61
C ILE A 199 -6.74 -17.17 -5.03
N ILE A 200 -5.97 -16.13 -4.67
CA ILE A 200 -6.34 -14.72 -4.94
C ILE A 200 -6.66 -14.43 -6.41
N PRO A 201 -5.89 -14.91 -7.40
CA PRO A 201 -6.21 -14.70 -8.82
C PRO A 201 -7.52 -15.36 -9.29
N ILE A 202 -7.96 -16.45 -8.65
CA ILE A 202 -9.04 -17.32 -9.15
C ILE A 202 -10.37 -16.58 -9.35
N PRO A 203 -10.88 -15.76 -8.40
CA PRO A 203 -12.14 -15.03 -8.60
C PRO A 203 -12.14 -14.11 -9.82
N TRP A 204 -11.01 -13.50 -10.17
CA TRP A 204 -10.90 -12.66 -11.38
C TRP A 204 -10.92 -13.51 -12.65
N LEU A 205 -10.26 -14.66 -12.65
CA LEU A 205 -10.28 -15.60 -13.77
C LEU A 205 -11.69 -16.14 -14.03
N LEU A 206 -12.39 -16.56 -12.98
CA LEU A 206 -13.77 -17.05 -13.09
C LEU A 206 -14.71 -15.99 -13.70
N LYS A 207 -14.56 -14.71 -13.31
CA LYS A 207 -15.31 -13.60 -13.92
C LYS A 207 -15.04 -13.44 -15.42
N HIS A 208 -13.86 -13.82 -15.89
CA HIS A 208 -13.48 -13.78 -17.31
C HIS A 208 -13.91 -15.05 -18.08
N GLY A 209 -14.63 -15.96 -17.44
CA GLY A 209 -15.11 -17.21 -18.04
C GLY A 209 -14.07 -18.32 -18.06
N TYR A 210 -12.91 -18.14 -17.41
CA TYR A 210 -11.93 -19.21 -17.28
C TYR A 210 -12.49 -20.35 -16.43
N ARG A 211 -12.33 -21.58 -16.93
CA ARG A 211 -12.61 -22.80 -16.17
C ARG A 211 -11.40 -23.72 -16.30
N TYR A 212 -10.97 -24.26 -15.17
CA TYR A 212 -9.92 -25.26 -15.18
C TYR A 212 -10.40 -26.52 -15.91
N LYS A 213 -9.56 -27.06 -16.79
CA LYS A 213 -9.77 -28.32 -17.50
C LYS A 213 -8.50 -29.15 -17.42
N LEU A 214 -8.64 -30.46 -17.22
CA LEU A 214 -7.52 -31.39 -17.25
C LEU A 214 -7.14 -31.70 -18.71
N ILE A 215 -6.39 -30.79 -19.34
CA ILE A 215 -5.85 -30.94 -20.69
C ILE A 215 -4.35 -31.21 -20.59
N MET A 216 -3.86 -32.27 -21.23
CA MET A 216 -2.43 -32.58 -21.31
C MET A 216 -2.08 -33.00 -22.73
N LYS A 217 -1.53 -32.06 -23.50
CA LYS A 217 -1.11 -32.23 -24.90
C LYS A 217 0.35 -31.78 -25.02
N PHE A 218 1.29 -32.71 -24.81
CA PHE A 218 2.73 -32.46 -24.98
C PHE A 218 3.11 -32.15 -26.43
N ASN A 219 2.34 -32.66 -27.39
CA ASN A 219 2.56 -32.44 -28.82
C ASN A 219 1.84 -31.18 -29.36
N ASP A 220 1.28 -30.33 -28.49
CA ASP A 220 0.63 -29.08 -28.89
C ASP A 220 1.68 -28.11 -29.48
N ASP A 221 1.48 -27.66 -30.70
CA ASP A 221 2.43 -26.77 -31.39
C ASP A 221 2.59 -25.42 -30.69
N ARG A 222 1.57 -24.97 -29.96
CA ARG A 222 1.64 -23.77 -29.11
C ARG A 222 2.57 -24.00 -27.93
N PHE A 223 2.56 -25.20 -27.34
CA PHE A 223 3.45 -25.58 -26.25
C PHE A 223 4.90 -25.75 -26.74
N LYS A 224 5.11 -26.35 -27.91
CA LYS A 224 6.44 -26.40 -28.54
C LYS A 224 7.00 -25.01 -28.82
N SER A 225 6.14 -24.09 -29.27
CA SER A 225 6.52 -22.69 -29.51
C SER A 225 6.92 -21.99 -28.21
N LEU A 226 6.17 -22.24 -27.12
CA LEU A 226 6.55 -21.79 -25.78
C LEU A 226 7.94 -22.31 -25.37
N LEU A 227 8.22 -23.61 -25.54
CA LEU A 227 9.53 -24.19 -25.22
C LEU A 227 10.69 -23.55 -26.00
N LYS A 228 10.50 -23.26 -27.29
CA LYS A 228 11.51 -22.58 -28.12
C LYS A 228 11.82 -21.17 -27.60
N LEU A 229 10.81 -20.43 -27.15
CA LEU A 229 10.97 -19.09 -26.57
C LEU A 229 11.59 -19.13 -25.16
N LEU A 230 11.34 -20.20 -24.39
CA LEU A 230 11.86 -20.34 -23.03
C LEU A 230 13.38 -20.48 -23.00
N LEU A 231 13.97 -21.24 -23.92
CA LEU A 231 15.39 -21.59 -23.89
C LEU A 231 16.35 -20.38 -23.76
N PRO A 232 16.27 -19.32 -24.60
CA PRO A 232 17.13 -18.15 -24.44
C PRO A 232 16.85 -17.36 -23.15
N VAL A 233 15.60 -17.34 -22.69
CA VAL A 233 15.21 -16.60 -21.48
C VAL A 233 15.73 -17.30 -20.22
N VAL A 234 15.64 -18.63 -20.19
CA VAL A 234 16.19 -19.47 -19.11
C VAL A 234 17.69 -19.23 -18.97
N PHE A 235 18.44 -19.21 -20.08
CA PHE A 235 19.89 -18.95 -20.03
C PHE A 235 20.22 -17.60 -19.39
N ALA A 236 19.51 -16.53 -19.78
CA ALA A 236 19.69 -15.21 -19.19
C ALA A 236 19.37 -15.18 -17.68
N ILE A 237 18.34 -15.91 -17.25
CA ILE A 237 17.96 -15.98 -15.84
C ILE A 237 18.98 -16.78 -15.03
N ILE A 238 19.51 -17.89 -15.56
CA ILE A 238 20.53 -18.70 -14.87
C ILE A 238 21.75 -17.86 -14.51
N VAL A 239 22.22 -16.99 -15.42
CA VAL A 239 23.36 -16.09 -15.15
C VAL A 239 23.09 -15.21 -13.92
N ASN A 240 21.88 -14.67 -13.79
CA ASN A 240 21.50 -13.88 -12.62
C ASN A 240 21.37 -14.74 -11.34
N GLN A 241 20.85 -15.97 -11.46
CA GLN A 241 20.75 -16.88 -10.32
C GLN A 241 22.12 -17.34 -9.80
N ILE A 242 23.11 -17.48 -10.68
CA ILE A 242 24.50 -17.73 -10.28
C ILE A 242 25.03 -16.56 -9.44
N ASN A 243 24.72 -15.32 -9.82
CA ASN A 243 25.13 -14.15 -9.05
C ASN A 243 24.54 -14.17 -7.62
N ILE A 244 23.24 -14.43 -7.51
CA ILE A 244 22.55 -14.56 -6.21
C ILE A 244 23.12 -15.73 -5.39
N LEU A 245 23.45 -16.83 -6.06
CA LEU A 245 24.06 -18.00 -5.43
C LEU A 245 25.41 -17.63 -4.80
N VAL A 246 26.30 -16.99 -5.56
CA VAL A 246 27.62 -16.57 -5.09
C VAL A 246 27.47 -15.59 -3.92
N GLU A 247 26.56 -14.62 -4.01
CA GLU A 247 26.32 -13.65 -2.93
C GLU A 247 25.89 -14.32 -1.63
N ASN A 248 24.94 -15.26 -1.68
CA ASN A 248 24.49 -16.01 -0.49
C ASN A 248 25.56 -16.95 0.04
N ASN A 249 26.34 -17.57 -0.84
CA ASN A 249 27.45 -18.42 -0.46
C ASN A 249 28.50 -17.63 0.34
N MET A 250 28.90 -16.46 -0.15
CA MET A 250 29.82 -15.55 0.53
C MET A 250 29.22 -15.01 1.84
N ALA A 251 27.93 -14.65 1.84
CA ALA A 251 27.23 -14.20 3.05
C ALA A 251 27.13 -15.28 4.13
N SER A 252 27.01 -16.55 3.73
CA SER A 252 26.96 -17.69 4.66
C SER A 252 28.28 -17.93 5.41
N ALA A 253 29.39 -17.41 4.89
CA ALA A 253 30.72 -17.51 5.51
C ALA A 253 30.99 -16.40 6.54
N LEU A 254 30.07 -15.45 6.69
CA LEU A 254 30.19 -14.31 7.60
C LEU A 254 29.48 -14.62 8.94
N PRO A 255 29.66 -13.78 9.98
CA PRO A 255 29.02 -14.00 11.29
C PRO A 255 27.51 -14.22 11.18
N GLN A 256 26.94 -14.99 12.11
CA GLN A 256 25.51 -15.33 12.12
C GLN A 256 24.63 -14.06 12.08
N GLY A 257 23.51 -14.14 11.35
CA GLY A 257 22.61 -13.02 11.09
C GLY A 257 23.03 -12.17 9.88
N SER A 258 24.14 -12.48 9.21
CA SER A 258 24.64 -11.73 8.04
C SER A 258 23.65 -11.73 6.87
N ILE A 259 23.00 -12.87 6.59
CA ILE A 259 22.02 -12.97 5.49
C ILE A 259 20.77 -12.14 5.84
N ALA A 260 20.31 -12.20 7.09
CA ALA A 260 19.22 -11.37 7.59
C ALA A 260 19.54 -9.88 7.46
N ILE A 261 20.73 -9.43 7.88
CA ILE A 261 21.17 -8.04 7.81
C ILE A 261 21.23 -7.53 6.37
N LEU A 262 21.84 -8.29 5.45
CA LEU A 262 21.81 -7.98 4.01
C LEU A 262 20.37 -7.85 3.52
N GLY A 263 19.53 -8.78 3.96
CA GLY A 263 18.10 -8.79 3.73
C GLY A 263 17.44 -7.48 4.15
N TYR A 264 17.60 -7.04 5.40
CA TYR A 264 17.00 -5.81 5.90
C TYR A 264 17.55 -4.56 5.21
N SER A 265 18.85 -4.50 4.95
CA SER A 265 19.48 -3.36 4.26
C SER A 265 18.99 -3.21 2.82
N ALA A 266 18.91 -4.31 2.07
CA ALA A 266 18.50 -4.30 0.67
C ALA A 266 17.07 -3.75 0.51
N LYS A 267 16.19 -4.03 1.48
CA LYS A 267 14.78 -3.60 1.43
C LYS A 267 14.66 -2.08 1.48
N VAL A 268 15.52 -1.41 2.26
CA VAL A 268 15.57 0.06 2.30
C VAL A 268 15.99 0.61 0.94
N SER A 269 17.06 0.05 0.35
CA SER A 269 17.54 0.44 -0.99
C SER A 269 16.51 0.17 -2.09
N ASP A 270 15.84 -0.98 -2.07
CA ASP A 270 14.82 -1.40 -3.04
C ASP A 270 13.58 -0.50 -3.04
N ILE A 271 13.18 0.00 -1.87
CA ILE A 271 12.08 0.95 -1.78
C ILE A 271 12.45 2.25 -2.48
N ILE A 272 13.63 2.79 -2.23
CA ILE A 272 14.08 4.05 -2.86
C ILE A 272 14.26 3.86 -4.37
N PHE A 273 15.01 2.85 -4.77
CA PHE A 273 15.21 2.52 -6.17
C PHE A 273 13.89 2.28 -6.90
N GLY A 274 12.99 1.52 -6.27
CA GLY A 274 11.68 1.15 -6.82
C GLY A 274 10.63 2.25 -6.82
N LEU A 275 10.82 3.35 -6.08
CA LEU A 275 9.91 4.51 -6.09
C LEU A 275 10.36 5.55 -7.10
N PHE A 276 11.67 5.81 -7.21
CA PHE A 276 12.20 6.91 -8.00
C PHE A 276 12.79 6.43 -9.33
N SER A 277 13.79 5.54 -9.29
CA SER A 277 14.52 5.13 -10.50
C SER A 277 13.68 4.30 -11.45
N THR A 278 12.99 3.27 -10.95
CA THR A 278 12.13 2.43 -11.82
C THR A 278 10.96 3.22 -12.41
N SER A 279 10.44 4.20 -11.68
CA SER A 279 9.37 5.09 -12.15
C SER A 279 9.85 5.94 -13.33
N ILE A 280 11.05 6.52 -13.24
CA ILE A 280 11.68 7.26 -14.34
C ILE A 280 11.87 6.34 -15.56
N VAL A 281 12.47 5.16 -15.37
CA VAL A 281 12.71 4.18 -16.45
C VAL A 281 11.42 3.78 -17.16
N THR A 282 10.34 3.55 -16.40
CA THR A 282 9.04 3.15 -16.95
C THR A 282 8.41 4.26 -17.80
N VAL A 283 8.52 5.52 -17.36
CA VAL A 283 7.95 6.67 -18.05
C VAL A 283 8.78 7.08 -19.26
N ILE A 284 10.11 6.99 -19.17
CA ILE A 284 10.99 7.45 -20.25
C ILE A 284 10.96 6.51 -21.45
N TYR A 285 10.78 5.19 -21.25
CA TYR A 285 10.89 4.23 -22.34
C TYR A 285 10.00 4.50 -23.56
N PRO A 286 8.68 4.76 -23.42
CA PRO A 286 7.83 5.04 -24.56
C PRO A 286 8.12 6.40 -25.21
N VAL A 287 8.70 7.35 -24.45
CA VAL A 287 9.12 8.65 -24.99
C VAL A 287 10.38 8.46 -25.83
N LEU A 288 11.38 7.77 -25.28
CA LEU A 288 12.65 7.52 -25.93
C LEU A 288 12.49 6.69 -27.20
N SER A 289 11.65 5.64 -27.16
CA SER A 289 11.34 4.83 -28.35
C SER A 289 10.72 5.65 -29.48
N ARG A 290 9.97 6.71 -29.18
CA ARG A 290 9.40 7.60 -30.20
C ARG A 290 10.43 8.56 -30.76
N VAL A 291 11.23 9.20 -29.90
CA VAL A 291 12.27 10.16 -30.33
C VAL A 291 13.35 9.45 -31.16
N VAL A 292 13.71 8.21 -30.81
CA VAL A 292 14.64 7.39 -31.62
C VAL A 292 14.06 7.07 -33.00
N LEU A 293 12.74 6.85 -33.13
CA LEU A 293 12.09 6.64 -34.43
C LEU A 293 12.02 7.91 -35.29
N GLU A 294 12.06 9.08 -34.68
CA GLU A 294 12.12 10.37 -35.39
C GLU A 294 13.52 10.65 -35.98
N CYS A 295 14.52 9.80 -35.73
CA CYS A 295 15.90 9.92 -36.22
C CYS A 295 16.57 11.26 -35.90
N ASP A 296 16.20 11.88 -34.77
CA ASP A 296 16.78 13.13 -34.29
C ASP A 296 17.76 12.87 -33.14
N ASP A 297 19.04 12.75 -33.50
CA ASP A 297 20.13 12.44 -32.57
C ASP A 297 20.30 13.52 -31.48
N ASN A 298 20.03 14.78 -31.81
CA ASN A 298 20.12 15.89 -30.87
C ASN A 298 19.00 15.80 -29.82
N LYS A 299 17.76 15.59 -30.26
CA LYS A 299 16.65 15.37 -29.33
C LYS A 299 16.82 14.11 -28.49
N THR A 300 17.36 13.05 -29.08
CA THR A 300 17.64 11.80 -28.34
C THR A 300 18.68 12.03 -27.24
N SER A 301 19.80 12.68 -27.57
CA SER A 301 20.86 13.03 -26.64
C SER A 301 20.37 13.97 -25.53
N ASP A 302 19.59 15.00 -25.88
CA ASP A 302 19.03 15.95 -24.92
C ASP A 302 18.04 15.25 -23.96
N LEU A 303 17.14 14.44 -24.49
CA LEU A 303 16.18 13.67 -23.69
C LEU A 303 16.89 12.72 -22.72
N LEU A 304 17.86 11.94 -23.20
CA LEU A 304 18.60 11.00 -22.38
C LEU A 304 19.37 11.72 -21.27
N SER A 305 20.02 12.83 -21.59
CA SER A 305 20.81 13.56 -20.59
C SER A 305 19.93 14.28 -19.56
N LYS A 306 18.81 14.89 -19.98
CA LYS A 306 17.81 15.44 -19.06
C LYS A 306 17.26 14.36 -18.13
N THR A 307 16.99 13.17 -18.65
CA THR A 307 16.53 12.02 -17.84
C THR A 307 17.56 11.65 -16.78
N LEU A 308 18.84 11.59 -17.15
CA LEU A 308 19.94 11.29 -16.23
C LEU A 308 20.14 12.41 -15.21
N ASN A 309 20.00 13.67 -15.61
CA ASN A 309 20.02 14.81 -14.69
C ASN A 309 18.87 14.77 -13.68
N TYR A 310 17.64 14.50 -14.12
CA TYR A 310 16.50 14.37 -13.20
C TYR A 310 16.67 13.19 -12.24
N HIS A 311 17.22 12.08 -12.70
CA HIS A 311 17.57 10.96 -11.83
C HIS A 311 18.61 11.38 -10.78
N SER A 312 19.70 12.04 -11.18
CA SER A 312 20.71 12.56 -10.26
C SER A 312 20.16 13.59 -9.26
N LEU A 313 19.32 14.52 -9.74
CA LEU A 313 18.65 15.56 -8.96
C LEU A 313 17.78 14.96 -7.84
N LEU A 314 17.19 13.79 -8.08
CA LEU A 314 16.35 13.11 -7.09
C LEU A 314 17.13 12.16 -6.18
N ILE A 315 18.02 11.33 -6.74
CA ILE A 315 18.65 10.24 -5.99
C ILE A 315 19.82 10.73 -5.12
N PHE A 316 20.66 11.66 -5.59
CA PHE A 316 21.80 12.13 -4.80
C PHE A 316 21.42 12.68 -3.41
N PRO A 317 20.42 13.58 -3.26
CA PRO A 317 20.04 14.06 -1.93
C PRO A 317 19.43 12.96 -1.07
N LEU A 318 18.68 12.01 -1.66
CA LEU A 318 18.12 10.88 -0.93
C LEU A 318 19.21 9.97 -0.38
N VAL A 319 20.24 9.67 -1.17
CA VAL A 319 21.41 8.92 -0.72
C VAL A 319 22.13 9.68 0.39
N ALA A 320 22.37 10.99 0.24
CA ALA A 320 23.00 11.81 1.26
C ALA A 320 22.24 11.80 2.59
N ILE A 321 20.92 12.03 2.55
CA ILE A 321 20.06 12.09 3.74
C ILE A 321 19.97 10.71 4.42
N ILE A 322 19.71 9.64 3.65
CA ILE A 322 19.53 8.30 4.20
C ILE A 322 20.86 7.72 4.69
N ALA A 323 21.96 7.87 3.96
CA ALA A 323 23.27 7.38 4.39
C ALA A 323 23.71 8.09 5.68
N SER A 324 23.57 9.43 5.74
CA SER A 324 23.91 10.21 6.93
C SER A 324 23.02 9.86 8.12
N ASN A 325 21.78 9.45 7.89
CA ASN A 325 20.81 9.06 8.93
C ASN A 325 20.58 7.55 9.04
N SER A 326 21.50 6.74 8.52
CA SER A 326 21.32 5.29 8.43
C SER A 326 21.08 4.64 9.79
N LEU A 327 21.83 5.02 10.83
CA LEU A 327 21.67 4.43 12.17
C LEU A 327 20.34 4.83 12.84
N PRO A 328 19.96 6.12 12.96
CA PRO A 328 18.65 6.51 13.47
C PRO A 328 17.50 5.87 12.70
N LEU A 329 17.64 5.78 11.36
CA LEU A 329 16.67 5.12 10.51
C LEU A 329 16.53 3.64 10.88
N VAL A 330 17.63 2.89 10.97
CA VAL A 330 17.61 1.48 11.38
C VAL A 330 17.07 1.31 12.79
N ASN A 331 17.39 2.22 13.72
CA ASN A 331 16.86 2.15 15.08
C ASN A 331 15.33 2.25 15.10
N ILE A 332 14.78 3.21 14.35
CA ILE A 332 13.33 3.42 14.25
C ILE A 332 12.65 2.20 13.63
N LEU A 333 13.24 1.69 12.55
CA LEU A 333 12.66 0.65 11.71
C LEU A 333 12.77 -0.76 12.32
N PHE A 334 13.94 -1.10 12.88
CA PHE A 334 14.30 -2.48 13.18
C PHE A 334 14.73 -2.69 14.63
N LYS A 335 15.41 -1.74 15.30
CA LYS A 335 15.97 -1.93 16.66
C LYS A 335 14.91 -2.00 17.76
N ARG A 336 14.29 -3.17 17.86
CA ARG A 336 13.23 -3.52 18.82
C ARG A 336 13.25 -5.03 19.04
N GLY A 337 12.77 -5.48 20.20
CA GLY A 337 12.67 -6.91 20.49
C GLY A 337 14.05 -7.59 20.43
N LYS A 338 14.17 -8.65 19.64
CA LYS A 338 15.43 -9.41 19.47
C LYS A 338 16.46 -8.75 18.55
N PHE A 339 16.10 -7.66 17.85
CA PHE A 339 17.05 -6.95 17.00
C PHE A 339 17.87 -5.97 17.84
N ASP A 340 19.11 -6.36 18.14
CA ASP A 340 19.98 -5.67 19.09
C ASP A 340 20.71 -4.45 18.49
N GLY A 341 21.51 -3.79 19.33
CA GLY A 341 22.30 -2.63 18.92
C GLY A 341 23.42 -2.96 17.93
N TYR A 342 24.01 -4.15 18.02
CA TYR A 342 25.08 -4.58 17.11
C TYR A 342 24.53 -4.78 15.70
N ALA A 343 23.43 -5.53 15.57
CA ALA A 343 22.72 -5.73 14.31
C ALA A 343 22.27 -4.38 13.71
N ALA A 344 21.83 -3.43 14.54
CA ALA A 344 21.47 -2.09 14.08
C ALA A 344 22.65 -1.32 13.46
N VAL A 345 23.81 -1.31 14.13
CA VAL A 345 25.01 -0.62 13.63
C VAL A 345 25.56 -1.30 12.36
N LEU A 346 25.56 -2.63 12.31
CA LEU A 346 26.03 -3.33 11.12
C LEU A 346 25.08 -3.10 9.93
N THR A 347 23.77 -3.20 10.14
CA THR A 347 22.76 -2.89 9.12
C THR A 347 22.88 -1.46 8.61
N SER A 348 23.12 -0.48 9.50
CA SER A 348 23.25 0.91 9.08
C SER A 348 24.47 1.13 8.19
N LYS A 349 25.61 0.50 8.50
CA LYS A 349 26.82 0.55 7.65
C LYS A 349 26.55 -0.01 6.26
N VAL A 350 25.82 -1.12 6.18
CA VAL A 350 25.51 -1.80 4.92
C VAL A 350 24.55 -0.96 4.06
N ILE A 351 23.56 -0.31 4.69
CA ILE A 351 22.65 0.63 4.02
C ILE A 351 23.40 1.79 3.35
N ILE A 352 24.45 2.35 3.98
CA ILE A 352 25.21 3.47 3.40
C ILE A 352 25.70 3.12 1.98
N TYR A 353 26.39 1.99 1.83
CA TYR A 353 26.92 1.56 0.53
C TYR A 353 25.81 1.05 -0.41
N GLY A 354 24.75 0.46 0.14
CA GLY A 354 23.59 0.01 -0.62
C GLY A 354 22.88 1.19 -1.29
N MET A 355 22.71 2.29 -0.56
CA MET A 355 22.14 3.52 -1.08
C MET A 355 23.00 4.11 -2.20
N ILE A 356 24.33 4.12 -2.08
CA ILE A 356 25.21 4.59 -3.17
C ILE A 356 25.03 3.71 -4.43
N SER A 357 24.85 2.40 -4.27
CA SER A 357 24.59 1.48 -5.40
C SER A 357 23.33 1.85 -6.19
N THR A 358 22.29 2.36 -5.53
CA THR A 358 21.02 2.74 -6.19
C THR A 358 21.19 3.84 -7.24
N VAL A 359 22.20 4.72 -7.09
CA VAL A 359 22.56 5.73 -8.11
C VAL A 359 22.87 5.04 -9.43
N PHE A 360 23.81 4.09 -9.39
CA PHE A 360 24.32 3.42 -10.57
C PHE A 360 23.32 2.43 -11.14
N TRP A 361 22.49 1.80 -10.30
CA TRP A 361 21.37 0.98 -10.78
C TRP A 361 20.43 1.79 -11.66
N GLY A 362 20.02 2.98 -11.23
CA GLY A 362 19.11 3.80 -12.03
C GLY A 362 19.75 4.34 -13.31
N ILE A 363 21.01 4.79 -13.25
CA ILE A 363 21.75 5.23 -14.45
C ILE A 363 21.88 4.06 -15.44
N ARG A 364 22.33 2.89 -14.98
CA ARG A 364 22.45 1.67 -15.78
C ARG A 364 21.14 1.33 -16.47
N ASP A 365 20.02 1.35 -15.74
CA ASP A 365 18.72 0.94 -16.26
C ASP A 365 18.16 1.95 -17.28
N ILE A 366 18.34 3.26 -17.06
CA ILE A 366 18.00 4.31 -18.03
C ILE A 366 18.79 4.10 -19.34
N LEU A 367 20.10 3.88 -19.24
CA LEU A 367 20.97 3.68 -20.41
C LEU A 367 20.66 2.36 -21.13
N ASN A 368 20.41 1.28 -20.40
CA ASN A 368 19.97 0.01 -20.99
C ASN A 368 18.65 0.19 -21.74
N GLN A 369 17.73 1.01 -21.23
CA GLN A 369 16.47 1.29 -21.90
C GLN A 369 16.66 2.01 -23.24
N ALA A 370 17.65 2.91 -23.32
CA ALA A 370 18.06 3.54 -24.58
C ALA A 370 18.64 2.53 -25.58
N LEU A 371 19.51 1.63 -25.12
CA LEU A 371 20.05 0.55 -25.94
C LEU A 371 18.96 -0.39 -26.44
N TYR A 372 17.95 -0.68 -25.62
CA TYR A 372 16.78 -1.47 -26.03
C TYR A 372 15.93 -0.75 -27.08
N SER A 373 15.69 0.57 -26.95
CA SER A 373 14.97 1.32 -27.99
C SER A 373 15.72 1.33 -29.33
N LEU A 374 17.05 1.21 -29.30
CA LEU A 374 17.90 1.09 -30.49
C LEU A 374 18.05 -0.34 -31.00
N LYS A 375 17.37 -1.32 -30.40
CA LYS A 375 17.50 -2.76 -30.72
C LYS A 375 18.93 -3.31 -30.54
N LEU A 376 19.77 -2.65 -29.73
CA LEU A 376 21.15 -3.07 -29.43
C LEU A 376 21.21 -4.06 -28.25
N THR A 377 20.35 -5.09 -28.29
CA THR A 377 20.20 -6.09 -27.20
C THR A 377 21.51 -6.83 -26.90
N LYS A 378 22.32 -7.12 -27.92
CA LYS A 378 23.63 -7.77 -27.76
C LYS A 378 24.58 -6.96 -26.86
N LYS A 379 24.57 -5.63 -26.96
CA LYS A 379 25.40 -4.76 -26.11
C LYS A 379 24.96 -4.82 -24.66
N VAL A 380 23.64 -4.82 -24.42
CA VAL A 380 23.10 -4.96 -23.06
C VAL A 380 23.50 -6.30 -22.45
N THR A 381 23.34 -7.40 -23.18
CA THR A 381 23.73 -8.74 -22.70
C THR A 381 25.22 -8.82 -22.36
N VAL A 382 26.11 -8.32 -23.23
CA VAL A 382 27.55 -8.31 -22.98
C VAL A 382 27.89 -7.50 -21.73
N ASN A 383 27.30 -6.31 -21.59
CA ASN A 383 27.51 -5.48 -20.40
C ASN A 383 27.03 -6.19 -19.13
N SER A 384 25.87 -6.85 -19.15
CA SER A 384 25.35 -7.62 -18.01
C SER A 384 26.27 -8.78 -17.61
N VAL A 385 26.80 -9.55 -18.58
CA VAL A 385 27.75 -10.64 -18.31
C VAL A 385 29.04 -10.10 -17.68
N ILE A 386 29.59 -9.00 -18.21
CA ILE A 386 30.76 -8.33 -17.63
C ILE A 386 30.43 -7.86 -16.20
N GLY A 387 29.25 -7.28 -15.97
CA GLY A 387 28.81 -6.86 -14.65
C GLY A 387 28.76 -7.99 -13.63
N VAL A 388 28.19 -9.14 -14.00
CA VAL A 388 28.14 -10.33 -13.14
C VAL A 388 29.56 -10.85 -12.86
N ALA A 389 30.42 -10.93 -13.88
CA ALA A 389 31.81 -11.34 -13.69
C ALA A 389 32.56 -10.40 -12.73
N VAL A 390 32.44 -9.08 -12.93
CA VAL A 390 33.02 -8.07 -12.03
C VAL A 390 32.48 -8.22 -10.61
N ASN A 391 31.17 -8.45 -10.45
CA ASN A 391 30.55 -8.61 -9.14
C ASN A 391 31.12 -9.82 -8.41
N ILE A 392 31.19 -10.97 -9.08
CA ILE A 392 31.75 -12.21 -8.52
C ILE A 392 33.23 -12.01 -8.16
N LEU A 393 34.04 -11.46 -9.06
CA LEU A 393 35.46 -11.22 -8.80
C LEU A 393 35.68 -10.24 -7.65
N SER A 394 34.88 -9.18 -7.59
CA SER A 394 34.93 -8.21 -6.49
C SER A 394 34.46 -8.83 -5.18
N ASN A 395 33.43 -9.69 -5.18
CA ASN A 395 32.99 -10.42 -3.99
C ASN A 395 34.12 -11.29 -3.43
N LEU A 396 34.79 -12.07 -4.29
CA LEU A 396 35.89 -12.94 -3.88
C LEU A 396 37.05 -12.18 -3.21
N ILE A 397 37.29 -10.93 -3.60
CA ILE A 397 38.35 -10.08 -3.04
C ILE A 397 37.84 -9.34 -1.81
N LEU A 398 36.77 -8.55 -1.96
CA LEU A 398 36.33 -7.57 -0.98
C LEU A 398 35.66 -8.17 0.25
N VAL A 399 34.97 -9.32 0.13
CA VAL A 399 34.31 -9.96 1.28
C VAL A 399 35.34 -10.39 2.32
N ARG A 400 36.52 -10.83 1.89
CA ARG A 400 37.62 -11.21 2.79
C ARG A 400 38.09 -10.04 3.67
N TYR A 401 38.11 -8.81 3.13
CA TYR A 401 38.65 -7.64 3.83
C TYR A 401 37.57 -6.79 4.52
N LEU A 402 36.37 -6.73 3.95
CA LEU A 402 35.30 -5.82 4.36
C LEU A 402 34.04 -6.55 4.87
N GLY A 403 34.04 -7.88 4.89
CA GLY A 403 32.89 -8.69 5.31
C GLY A 403 31.63 -8.34 4.54
N LEU A 404 30.53 -8.08 5.27
CA LEU A 404 29.22 -7.77 4.69
C LEU A 404 29.24 -6.52 3.79
N ILE A 405 30.05 -5.53 4.16
CA ILE A 405 30.20 -4.29 3.39
C ILE A 405 30.84 -4.59 2.03
N GLY A 406 31.73 -5.59 1.98
CA GLY A 406 32.38 -6.03 0.75
C GLY A 406 31.40 -6.54 -0.31
N LEU A 407 30.31 -7.22 0.10
CA LEU A 407 29.26 -7.68 -0.82
C LEU A 407 28.57 -6.50 -1.50
N VAL A 408 28.17 -5.50 -0.71
CA VAL A 408 27.45 -4.33 -1.22
C VAL A 408 28.36 -3.42 -2.04
N ILE A 409 29.63 -3.27 -1.67
CA ILE A 409 30.60 -2.53 -2.50
C ILE A 409 30.89 -3.28 -3.81
N SER A 410 30.89 -4.61 -3.82
CA SER A 410 31.03 -5.37 -5.07
C SER A 410 29.85 -5.14 -6.01
N ALA A 411 28.63 -5.03 -5.48
CA ALA A 411 27.44 -4.66 -6.25
C ALA A 411 27.51 -3.22 -6.77
N LEU A 412 28.03 -2.29 -5.96
CA LEU A 412 28.32 -0.91 -6.35
C LEU A 412 29.30 -0.85 -7.54
N ILE A 413 30.44 -1.54 -7.45
CA ILE A 413 31.44 -1.55 -8.52
C ILE A 413 30.87 -2.14 -9.81
N ALA A 414 30.21 -3.29 -9.72
CA ALA A 414 29.59 -3.95 -10.88
C ALA A 414 28.54 -3.06 -11.56
N SER A 415 27.69 -2.39 -10.78
CA SER A 415 26.69 -1.47 -11.32
C SER A 415 27.31 -0.21 -11.94
N GLY A 416 28.37 0.34 -11.33
CA GLY A 416 29.12 1.45 -11.89
C GLY A 416 29.78 1.10 -13.23
N ILE A 417 30.44 -0.06 -13.32
CA ILE A 417 31.07 -0.53 -14.55
C ILE A 417 30.02 -0.76 -15.64
N THR A 418 28.90 -1.40 -15.32
CA THR A 418 27.84 -1.64 -16.33
C THR A 418 27.17 -0.35 -16.80
N ALA A 419 26.94 0.61 -15.91
CA ALA A 419 26.49 1.95 -16.28
C ALA A 419 27.50 2.64 -17.21
N LEU A 420 28.79 2.57 -16.90
CA LEU A 420 29.85 3.15 -17.71
C LEU A 420 29.93 2.52 -19.10
N LEU A 421 29.89 1.19 -19.21
CA LEU A 421 29.91 0.49 -20.50
C LEU A 421 28.67 0.82 -21.35
N ALA A 422 27.50 0.95 -20.74
CA ALA A 422 26.29 1.39 -21.42
C ALA A 422 26.41 2.84 -21.90
N PHE A 423 26.95 3.73 -21.07
CA PHE A 423 27.21 5.13 -21.41
C PHE A 423 28.18 5.24 -22.58
N ILE A 424 29.32 4.54 -22.55
CA ILE A 424 30.30 4.51 -23.64
C ILE A 424 29.66 4.00 -24.94
N SER A 425 28.79 3.00 -24.86
CA SER A 425 28.10 2.46 -26.04
C SER A 425 27.19 3.50 -26.68
N LEU A 426 26.47 4.28 -25.86
CA LEU A 426 25.56 5.34 -26.34
C LEU A 426 26.30 6.59 -26.77
N SER A 427 27.38 6.98 -26.09
CA SER A 427 28.13 8.19 -26.43
C SER A 427 28.91 8.07 -27.74
N ARG A 428 29.20 6.84 -28.18
CA ARG A 428 29.70 6.56 -29.54
C ARG A 428 28.64 6.78 -30.63
N LEU A 429 27.36 6.60 -30.30
CA LEU A 429 26.24 6.81 -31.23
C LEU A 429 25.73 8.25 -31.18
N TYR A 430 25.76 8.86 -30.00
CA TYR A 430 25.33 10.24 -29.74
C TYR A 430 26.48 11.04 -29.12
N PRO A 431 27.39 11.61 -29.94
CA PRO A 431 28.58 12.32 -29.45
C PRO A 431 28.24 13.48 -28.50
N ASN A 432 27.07 14.10 -28.65
CA ASN A 432 26.60 15.18 -27.78
C ASN A 432 26.46 14.76 -26.31
N LEU A 433 26.30 13.47 -26.00
CA LEU A 433 26.29 12.97 -24.61
C LEU A 433 27.61 13.21 -23.87
N ASN A 434 28.72 13.37 -24.60
CA ASN A 434 30.04 13.67 -24.03
C ASN A 434 30.19 15.16 -23.67
N ASN A 435 29.24 16.01 -24.03
CA ASN A 435 29.30 17.42 -23.69
C ASN A 435 29.04 17.61 -22.19
N LEU A 436 30.10 17.97 -21.45
CA LEU A 436 30.07 18.17 -20.00
C LEU A 436 29.06 19.23 -19.55
N LYS A 437 28.71 20.21 -20.42
CA LYS A 437 27.70 21.22 -20.10
C LYS A 437 26.33 20.59 -19.83
N ILE A 438 26.01 19.48 -20.48
CA ILE A 438 24.73 18.80 -20.30
C ILE A 438 24.65 18.13 -18.93
N TRP A 439 25.80 17.72 -18.37
CA TRP A 439 25.90 17.10 -17.04
C TRP A 439 26.03 18.09 -15.88
N LYS A 440 26.05 19.40 -16.18
CA LYS A 440 26.17 20.48 -15.17
C LYS A 440 25.18 20.29 -14.02
N SER A 441 23.94 19.92 -14.33
CA SER A 441 22.90 19.72 -13.31
C SER A 441 23.18 18.53 -12.39
N SER A 442 23.65 17.41 -12.94
CA SER A 442 24.09 16.26 -12.14
C SER A 442 25.27 16.63 -11.23
N PHE A 443 26.27 17.36 -11.72
CA PHE A 443 27.41 17.79 -10.90
C PHE A 443 27.01 18.78 -9.80
N GLN A 444 26.13 19.74 -10.10
CA GLN A 444 25.57 20.65 -9.09
C GLN A 444 24.77 19.88 -8.02
N SER A 445 23.99 18.88 -8.44
CA SER A 445 23.24 18.00 -7.54
C SER A 445 24.17 17.19 -6.65
N LEU A 446 25.29 16.68 -7.17
CA LEU A 446 26.29 15.96 -6.39
C LEU A 446 26.94 16.89 -5.35
N GLY A 447 27.41 18.06 -5.79
CA GLY A 447 28.02 19.06 -4.90
C GLY A 447 27.07 19.52 -3.79
N ALA A 448 25.82 19.84 -4.12
CA ALA A 448 24.80 20.20 -3.14
C ALA A 448 24.49 19.06 -2.16
N SER A 449 24.51 17.81 -2.62
CA SER A 449 24.30 16.63 -1.77
C SER A 449 25.48 16.41 -0.81
N LEU A 450 26.72 16.63 -1.25
CA LEU A 450 27.90 16.56 -0.38
C LEU A 450 27.85 17.63 0.73
N ILE A 451 27.46 18.87 0.39
CA ILE A 451 27.27 19.94 1.39
C ILE A 451 26.11 19.60 2.33
N THR A 452 25.06 18.95 1.83
CA THR A 452 23.94 18.47 2.65
C THR A 452 24.38 17.47 3.71
N ILE A 453 25.33 16.57 3.41
CA ILE A 453 25.93 15.66 4.41
C ILE A 453 26.59 16.46 5.53
N VAL A 454 27.36 17.50 5.18
CA VAL A 454 28.02 18.38 6.17
C VAL A 454 26.99 19.09 7.05
N ALA A 455 25.91 19.62 6.46
CA ALA A 455 24.83 20.28 7.21
C ALA A 455 24.13 19.31 8.17
N ILE A 456 23.88 18.07 7.73
CA ILE A 456 23.30 17.00 8.57
C ILE A 456 24.25 16.65 9.72
N TYR A 457 25.55 16.54 9.47
CA TYR A 457 26.51 16.27 10.54
C TYR A 457 26.55 17.40 11.57
N PHE A 458 26.52 18.66 11.12
CA PHE A 458 26.52 19.81 12.01
C PHE A 458 25.28 19.86 12.92
N ILE A 459 24.07 19.63 12.37
CA ILE A 459 22.86 19.60 13.19
C ILE A 459 22.86 18.44 14.19
N LYS A 460 23.46 17.29 13.84
CA LYS A 460 23.60 16.16 14.76
C LYS A 460 24.47 16.52 15.96
N THR A 461 25.61 17.17 15.74
CA THR A 461 26.47 17.66 16.81
C THR A 461 25.73 18.65 17.73
N ILE A 462 24.89 19.51 17.16
CA ILE A 462 24.04 20.43 17.94
C ILE A 462 23.00 19.65 18.75
N THR A 463 22.26 18.74 18.13
CA THR A 463 21.22 17.96 18.83
C THR A 463 21.80 17.12 19.95
N ASP A 464 23.00 16.56 19.75
CA ASP A 464 23.73 15.81 20.78
C ASP A 464 24.11 16.71 21.96
N LYS A 465 24.59 17.94 21.68
CA LYS A 465 24.92 18.95 22.71
C LYS A 465 23.70 19.34 23.56
N TYR A 466 22.51 19.41 22.97
CA TYR A 466 21.26 19.74 23.67
C TYR A 466 20.51 18.51 24.21
N GLY A 467 21.10 17.32 24.16
CA GLY A 467 20.54 16.11 24.75
C GLY A 467 19.32 15.54 24.01
N ILE A 468 19.12 15.86 22.73
CA ILE A 468 18.03 15.30 21.91
C ILE A 468 18.44 13.89 21.47
N SER A 469 18.06 12.88 22.26
CA SER A 469 18.41 11.47 22.02
C SER A 469 17.37 10.66 21.22
N SER A 470 16.23 11.27 20.89
CA SER A 470 15.16 10.58 20.13
C SER A 470 15.56 10.41 18.67
N ASP A 471 15.74 9.16 18.23
CA ASP A 471 16.05 8.83 16.83
C ASP A 471 15.04 9.45 15.85
N ILE A 472 13.75 9.53 16.23
CA ILE A 472 12.68 10.12 15.41
C ILE A 472 12.89 11.61 15.23
N LEU A 473 13.15 12.34 16.32
CA LEU A 473 13.40 13.78 16.26
C LEU A 473 14.68 14.07 15.47
N LEU A 474 15.73 13.29 15.70
CA LEU A 474 16.99 13.40 14.99
C LEU A 474 16.81 13.20 13.47
N LEU A 475 16.08 12.15 13.09
CA LEU A 475 15.77 11.87 11.68
C LEU A 475 14.94 13.00 11.06
N LEU A 476 13.91 13.49 11.76
CA LEU A 476 13.04 14.56 11.25
C LEU A 476 13.79 15.87 11.07
N PHE A 477 14.51 16.34 12.08
CA PHE A 477 15.24 17.62 12.02
C PHE A 477 16.37 17.57 10.98
N SER A 478 17.19 16.52 11.01
CA SER A 478 18.31 16.41 10.08
C SER A 478 17.86 16.19 8.64
N SER A 479 16.81 15.41 8.39
CA SER A 479 16.29 15.22 7.02
C SER A 479 15.64 16.50 6.51
N SER A 480 14.89 17.22 7.35
CA SER A 480 14.27 18.50 6.97
C SER A 480 15.33 19.54 6.64
N LEU A 481 16.35 19.68 7.49
CA LEU A 481 17.48 20.58 7.22
C LEU A 481 18.19 20.16 5.93
N GLY A 482 18.44 18.87 5.73
CA GLY A 482 19.13 18.39 4.55
C GLY A 482 18.37 18.70 3.25
N VAL A 483 17.06 18.51 3.23
CA VAL A 483 16.21 18.89 2.08
C VAL A 483 16.26 20.40 1.85
N ILE A 484 16.14 21.20 2.90
CA ILE A 484 16.18 22.67 2.80
C ILE A 484 17.53 23.14 2.25
N THR A 485 18.64 22.65 2.81
CA THR A 485 19.99 22.97 2.37
C THR A 485 20.21 22.58 0.91
N TYR A 486 19.82 21.36 0.53
CA TYR A 486 19.96 20.87 -0.83
C TYR A 486 19.22 21.76 -1.84
N VAL A 487 17.93 22.01 -1.57
CA VAL A 487 17.09 22.82 -2.45
C VAL A 487 17.60 24.27 -2.53
N ALA A 488 17.95 24.87 -1.40
CA ALA A 488 18.50 26.22 -1.36
C ALA A 488 19.79 26.34 -2.18
N LEU A 489 20.72 25.39 -2.05
CA LEU A 489 21.96 25.38 -2.81
C LEU A 489 21.71 25.27 -4.32
N LEU A 490 20.76 24.44 -4.75
CA LEU A 490 20.43 24.33 -6.17
C LEU A 490 19.81 25.62 -6.75
N PHE A 491 18.98 26.33 -5.96
CA PHE A 491 18.48 27.65 -6.35
C PHE A 491 19.61 28.69 -6.43
N ILE A 492 20.54 28.70 -5.47
CA ILE A 492 21.72 29.57 -5.47
C ILE A 492 22.62 29.29 -6.69
N LEU A 493 22.82 28.02 -7.01
CA LEU A 493 23.59 27.55 -8.17
C LEU A 493 22.85 27.77 -9.50
N LYS A 494 21.63 28.33 -9.47
CA LYS A 494 20.75 28.56 -10.62
C LYS A 494 20.63 27.31 -11.48
N ASN A 495 20.44 26.16 -10.84
CA ASN A 495 20.28 24.89 -11.53
C ASN A 495 19.03 24.94 -12.42
N GLU A 496 19.18 24.66 -13.71
CA GLU A 496 18.11 24.84 -14.70
C GLU A 496 16.97 23.84 -14.48
N ASP A 497 17.31 22.60 -14.10
CA ASP A 497 16.33 21.53 -13.90
C ASP A 497 15.47 21.76 -12.65
N ILE A 498 16.04 22.21 -11.53
CA ILE A 498 15.23 22.53 -10.33
C ILE A 498 14.30 23.72 -10.59
N ILE A 499 14.76 24.73 -11.35
CA ILE A 499 13.96 25.89 -11.70
C ILE A 499 12.82 25.46 -12.63
N MET A 500 13.07 24.56 -13.57
CA MET A 500 12.04 23.98 -14.43
C MET A 500 11.01 23.20 -13.61
N VAL A 501 11.47 22.29 -12.74
CA VAL A 501 10.59 21.52 -11.83
C VAL A 501 9.76 22.45 -10.94
N TYR A 502 10.33 23.53 -10.43
CA TYR A 502 9.61 24.53 -9.65
C TYR A 502 8.54 25.26 -10.47
N ARG A 503 8.84 25.65 -11.72
CA ARG A 503 7.86 26.30 -12.62
C ARG A 503 6.72 25.35 -12.97
N GLU A 504 7.04 24.12 -13.36
CA GLU A 504 6.06 23.11 -13.73
C GLU A 504 5.20 22.70 -12.54
N SER A 505 5.78 22.52 -11.36
CA SER A 505 5.01 22.20 -10.15
C SER A 505 4.08 23.36 -9.77
N LYS A 506 4.54 24.61 -9.85
CA LYS A 506 3.68 25.79 -9.66
C LYS A 506 2.52 25.79 -10.66
N GLN A 507 2.78 25.50 -11.93
CA GLN A 507 1.74 25.41 -12.96
C GLN A 507 0.76 24.24 -12.71
N MET A 508 1.28 23.10 -12.26
CA MET A 508 0.47 21.93 -11.88
C MET A 508 -0.45 22.27 -10.70
N PHE A 509 -0.01 23.05 -9.72
CA PHE A 509 -0.88 23.52 -8.62
C PHE A 509 -2.10 24.34 -9.10
N TYR A 510 -2.00 25.00 -10.27
CA TYR A 510 -3.10 25.73 -10.90
C TYR A 510 -3.88 24.89 -11.93
N ASP A 511 -3.44 23.65 -12.23
CA ASP A 511 -4.08 22.80 -13.22
C ASP A 511 -5.39 22.19 -12.67
N LYS A 512 -6.46 22.22 -13.48
CA LYS A 512 -7.76 21.62 -13.15
C LYS A 512 -7.65 20.14 -12.78
N ALA A 513 -6.66 19.43 -13.32
CA ALA A 513 -6.38 18.03 -12.99
C ALA A 513 -5.85 17.87 -11.55
N PHE A 514 -4.96 18.75 -11.10
CA PHE A 514 -4.45 18.75 -9.73
C PHE A 514 -5.50 19.26 -8.74
N ILE A 515 -6.33 20.25 -9.14
CA ILE A 515 -7.51 20.66 -8.36
C ILE A 515 -8.48 19.48 -8.19
N LYS A 516 -8.72 18.69 -9.25
CA LYS A 516 -9.48 17.43 -9.16
C LYS A 516 -8.80 16.36 -8.32
N LEU A 517 -7.47 16.27 -8.34
CA LEU A 517 -6.68 15.35 -7.52
C LEU A 517 -6.77 15.74 -6.04
N ARG A 518 -6.59 17.02 -5.72
CA ARG A 518 -6.78 17.61 -4.40
C ARG A 518 -8.20 17.36 -3.92
N ALA A 519 -9.21 17.63 -4.74
CA ALA A 519 -10.62 17.27 -4.47
C ALA A 519 -10.80 15.77 -4.22
N ALA A 520 -10.04 14.92 -4.92
CA ALA A 520 -10.08 13.46 -4.76
C ALA A 520 -9.42 12.94 -3.48
N PHE A 521 -8.66 13.77 -2.77
CA PHE A 521 -8.08 13.52 -1.44
C PHE A 521 -8.60 14.52 -0.39
N THR A 522 -9.67 15.27 -0.69
CA THR A 522 -10.26 16.22 0.24
C THR A 522 -11.12 15.48 1.26
N THR A 523 -11.05 15.94 2.51
CA THR A 523 -11.98 15.54 3.57
C THR A 523 -13.11 16.54 3.62
N TYR A 524 -14.34 16.04 3.60
CA TYR A 524 -15.55 16.82 3.81
C TYR A 524 -16.15 16.44 5.15
N TYR A 525 -16.65 17.41 5.90
CA TYR A 525 -17.26 17.22 7.20
C TYR A 525 -18.76 17.52 7.17
N ILE A 526 -19.53 16.72 7.88
CA ILE A 526 -20.95 16.93 8.15
C ILE A 526 -21.13 16.85 9.66
N TYR A 527 -21.82 17.81 10.24
CA TYR A 527 -22.27 17.69 11.63
C TYR A 527 -23.65 17.06 11.67
N ARG A 528 -23.77 16.00 12.47
CA ARG A 528 -25.01 15.30 12.77
C ARG A 528 -25.32 15.53 14.26
N ILE A 529 -26.52 16.00 14.57
CA ILE A 529 -26.96 16.22 15.95
C ILE A 529 -28.10 15.26 16.25
N ASP A 530 -27.90 14.36 17.21
CA ASP A 530 -28.89 13.36 17.59
C ASP A 530 -29.78 13.88 18.73
N ASP A 531 -30.84 13.13 19.04
CA ASP A 531 -31.67 13.32 20.23
C ASP A 531 -32.40 14.67 20.33
N ILE A 532 -32.86 15.21 19.20
CA ILE A 532 -33.63 16.47 19.18
C ILE A 532 -35.08 16.20 19.59
N THR A 533 -35.48 16.77 20.72
CA THR A 533 -36.83 16.64 21.31
C THR A 533 -37.31 18.00 21.83
N PRO A 534 -38.62 18.18 22.11
CA PRO A 534 -39.12 19.41 22.74
C PRO A 534 -38.48 19.73 24.11
N HIS A 535 -37.95 18.71 24.77
CA HIS A 535 -37.40 18.74 26.13
C HIS A 535 -35.85 18.72 26.18
N MET A 536 -35.20 18.84 25.02
CA MET A 536 -33.75 18.81 24.92
C MET A 536 -33.08 20.00 25.64
N ASN A 537 -31.77 19.93 25.81
CA ASN A 537 -30.99 21.06 26.29
C ASN A 537 -30.90 22.18 25.22
N TRP A 538 -31.89 23.07 25.25
CA TRP A 538 -32.00 24.19 24.31
C TRP A 538 -30.84 25.17 24.36
N GLU A 539 -30.23 25.37 25.53
CA GLU A 539 -29.09 26.28 25.67
C GLU A 539 -27.88 25.78 24.86
N ASN A 540 -27.53 24.51 25.03
CA ASN A 540 -26.45 23.88 24.27
C ASN A 540 -26.78 23.79 22.78
N PHE A 541 -28.02 23.48 22.44
CA PHE A 541 -28.49 23.47 21.05
C PHE A 541 -28.26 24.84 20.37
N TRP A 542 -28.71 25.93 21.00
CA TRP A 542 -28.54 27.27 20.43
C TRP A 542 -27.08 27.71 20.35
N LYS A 543 -26.25 27.38 21.35
CA LYS A 543 -24.80 27.63 21.28
C LYS A 543 -24.17 26.97 20.05
N ALA A 544 -24.47 25.69 19.81
CA ALA A 544 -23.97 24.98 18.64
C ALA A 544 -24.50 25.57 17.32
N ILE A 545 -25.80 25.86 17.23
CA ILE A 545 -26.41 26.47 16.03
C ILE A 545 -25.81 27.85 15.73
N MET A 546 -25.49 28.67 16.74
CA MET A 546 -24.83 29.95 16.54
C MET A 546 -23.42 29.80 15.98
N ILE A 547 -22.64 28.82 16.47
CA ILE A 547 -21.31 28.49 15.93
C ILE A 547 -21.43 28.08 14.46
N PHE A 548 -22.37 27.19 14.13
CA PHE A 548 -22.58 26.74 12.75
C PHE A 548 -23.01 27.88 11.83
N LYS A 549 -23.95 28.73 12.28
CA LYS A 549 -24.41 29.91 11.53
C LYS A 549 -23.28 30.91 11.27
N LYS A 550 -22.44 31.19 12.27
CA LYS A 550 -21.25 32.06 12.15
C LYS A 550 -20.28 31.61 11.05
N HIS A 551 -20.26 30.31 10.74
CA HIS A 551 -19.35 29.70 9.77
C HIS A 551 -20.04 29.09 8.54
N ASN A 552 -21.32 29.42 8.29
CA ASN A 552 -22.10 28.89 7.17
C ASN A 552 -22.14 27.35 7.10
N VAL A 553 -22.13 26.68 8.25
CA VAL A 553 -22.27 25.22 8.36
C VAL A 553 -23.76 24.89 8.55
N VAL A 554 -24.27 23.93 7.77
CA VAL A 554 -25.65 23.43 7.90
C VAL A 554 -25.59 22.00 8.44
N PRO A 555 -25.88 21.76 9.73
CA PRO A 555 -25.89 20.41 10.27
C PRO A 555 -27.17 19.67 9.89
N ILE A 556 -27.11 18.33 9.93
CA ILE A 556 -28.31 17.48 9.91
C ILE A 556 -28.72 17.14 11.33
N ILE A 557 -30.01 17.26 11.63
CA ILE A 557 -30.56 17.03 12.96
C ILE A 557 -31.52 15.84 12.98
N GLY A 558 -31.37 14.97 13.96
CA GLY A 558 -32.21 13.81 14.22
C GLY A 558 -33.32 14.14 15.20
N VAL A 559 -34.54 14.28 14.71
CA VAL A 559 -35.70 14.64 15.53
C VAL A 559 -36.46 13.38 15.92
N VAL A 560 -36.68 13.20 17.23
CA VAL A 560 -37.53 12.12 17.77
C VAL A 560 -38.97 12.63 17.81
N PRO A 561 -39.87 12.12 16.95
CA PRO A 561 -41.19 12.73 16.75
C PRO A 561 -42.15 12.53 17.93
N ASN A 562 -42.03 11.45 18.70
CA ASN A 562 -42.87 11.16 19.86
C ASN A 562 -42.03 10.64 21.04
N ASN A 563 -41.06 11.44 21.49
CA ASN A 563 -40.12 11.03 22.54
C ASN A 563 -40.83 10.51 23.80
N LYS A 564 -40.51 9.27 24.19
CA LYS A 564 -40.88 8.65 25.47
C LYS A 564 -39.67 8.32 26.33
N ASP A 565 -38.45 8.54 25.82
CA ASP A 565 -37.23 8.34 26.57
C ASP A 565 -37.09 9.41 27.66
N LYS A 566 -37.02 8.95 28.91
CA LYS A 566 -36.85 9.78 30.11
C LYS A 566 -35.45 10.40 30.15
N ASP A 567 -34.46 9.73 29.56
CA ASP A 567 -33.08 10.20 29.54
C ASP A 567 -32.90 11.38 28.58
N LEU A 568 -33.89 11.70 27.72
CA LEU A 568 -33.87 12.84 26.79
C LEU A 568 -34.67 14.06 27.29
N ASN A 569 -34.97 14.13 28.58
CA ASN A 569 -35.75 15.21 29.20
C ASN A 569 -34.87 16.11 30.09
N TYR A 570 -34.21 17.10 29.50
CA TYR A 570 -33.23 17.97 30.18
C TYR A 570 -33.76 19.36 30.54
N GLY A 571 -34.89 19.80 29.97
CA GLY A 571 -35.36 21.17 30.13
C GLY A 571 -36.86 21.38 29.98
N GLY A 572 -37.27 22.66 30.07
CA GLY A 572 -38.65 23.08 29.88
C GLY A 572 -39.13 22.88 28.45
N LYS A 573 -40.28 22.21 28.30
CA LYS A 573 -40.93 21.97 27.00
C LYS A 573 -41.05 23.27 26.20
N LYS A 574 -40.62 23.26 24.93
CA LYS A 574 -40.91 24.36 24.00
C LYS A 574 -42.19 24.05 23.22
N ASP A 575 -43.28 24.75 23.54
CA ASP A 575 -44.58 24.56 22.88
C ASP A 575 -44.56 24.88 21.39
N TYR A 576 -43.61 25.70 20.94
CA TYR A 576 -43.41 26.04 19.52
C TYR A 576 -42.33 25.20 18.82
N PHE A 577 -41.93 24.05 19.39
CA PHE A 577 -40.87 23.17 18.86
C PHE A 577 -40.99 22.92 17.35
N TRP A 578 -42.15 22.45 16.89
CA TRP A 578 -42.37 22.14 15.49
C TRP A 578 -42.34 23.37 14.58
N LYS A 579 -42.80 24.53 15.06
CA LYS A 579 -42.69 25.80 14.32
C LYS A 579 -41.23 26.22 14.16
N ILE A 580 -40.40 26.02 15.21
CA ILE A 580 -38.95 26.29 15.15
C ILE A 580 -38.30 25.38 14.11
N LEU A 581 -38.56 24.07 14.15
CA LEU A 581 -37.98 23.13 13.19
C LEU A 581 -38.36 23.46 11.75
N LYS A 582 -39.64 23.75 11.49
CA LYS A 582 -40.12 24.15 10.17
C LYS A 582 -39.40 25.41 9.68
N TYR A 583 -39.32 26.44 10.53
CA TYR A 583 -38.60 27.67 10.21
C TYR A 583 -37.11 27.40 9.88
N MET A 584 -36.45 26.54 10.66
CA MET A 584 -35.04 26.20 10.44
C MET A 584 -34.83 25.41 9.14
N GLN A 585 -35.77 24.55 8.76
CA GLN A 585 -35.73 23.81 7.49
C GLN A 585 -35.95 24.75 6.28
N GLU A 586 -36.99 25.60 6.33
CA GLU A 586 -37.34 26.55 5.26
C GLU A 586 -36.23 27.58 5.01
N ASN A 587 -35.50 27.97 6.05
CA ASN A 587 -34.38 28.92 5.95
C ASN A 587 -33.02 28.23 5.76
N HIS A 588 -32.99 26.92 5.50
CA HIS A 588 -31.76 26.13 5.30
C HIS A 588 -30.73 26.26 6.45
N ILE A 589 -31.20 26.43 7.68
CA ILE A 589 -30.36 26.48 8.88
C ILE A 589 -29.91 25.07 9.26
N VAL A 590 -30.79 24.08 9.07
CA VAL A 590 -30.55 22.66 9.33
C VAL A 590 -31.21 21.80 8.27
N GLU A 591 -30.72 20.57 8.10
CA GLU A 591 -31.44 19.50 7.42
C GLU A 591 -32.08 18.58 8.47
N ILE A 592 -33.29 18.08 8.23
CA ILE A 592 -34.05 17.28 9.21
C ILE A 592 -34.08 15.81 8.80
N ALA A 593 -33.80 14.93 9.74
CA ALA A 593 -34.00 13.49 9.63
C ALA A 593 -34.93 12.98 10.73
N GLN A 594 -35.74 11.97 10.40
CA GLN A 594 -36.50 11.25 11.41
C GLN A 594 -35.55 10.36 12.23
N HIS A 595 -35.46 10.63 13.53
CA HIS A 595 -34.69 9.83 14.46
C HIS A 595 -35.59 8.90 15.26
N GLY A 596 -35.83 7.72 14.70
CA GLY A 596 -36.74 6.73 15.28
C GLY A 596 -38.19 7.20 15.38
N TYR A 597 -38.89 6.79 16.44
CA TYR A 597 -40.27 7.22 16.73
C TYR A 597 -40.42 7.71 18.17
N THR A 598 -40.13 6.84 19.13
CA THR A 598 -40.26 7.04 20.57
C THR A 598 -38.94 7.08 21.33
N HIS A 599 -37.87 6.57 20.73
CA HIS A 599 -36.57 6.36 21.37
C HIS A 599 -36.57 5.35 22.54
N GLU A 600 -37.71 4.70 22.83
CA GLU A 600 -37.78 3.57 23.76
C GLU A 600 -37.17 2.31 23.11
N VAL A 601 -36.17 1.75 23.78
CA VAL A 601 -35.47 0.54 23.32
C VAL A 601 -36.19 -0.71 23.83
N ILE A 602 -36.49 -1.65 22.93
CA ILE A 602 -37.42 -2.75 23.23
C ILE A 602 -36.71 -4.11 23.40
N LEU A 603 -35.52 -4.35 22.83
CA LEU A 603 -34.89 -5.69 22.84
C LEU A 603 -33.34 -5.70 22.82
N GLU A 604 -32.73 -6.83 23.21
CA GLU A 604 -31.35 -7.18 22.84
C GLU A 604 -31.25 -7.39 21.31
N SER A 605 -31.02 -6.32 20.51
CA SER A 605 -31.23 -6.25 19.04
C SER A 605 -30.63 -7.40 18.23
N GLU A 606 -31.11 -7.72 17.01
CA GLU A 606 -30.40 -8.57 16.02
C GLU A 606 -29.98 -7.76 14.78
N GLY A 607 -29.61 -6.49 14.95
CA GLY A 607 -29.30 -5.60 13.82
C GLY A 607 -28.18 -6.14 12.91
N ILE A 608 -28.13 -5.67 11.65
CA ILE A 608 -27.16 -6.09 10.62
C ILE A 608 -25.70 -5.96 11.09
N PHE A 609 -25.44 -5.03 12.02
CA PHE A 609 -24.11 -4.83 12.61
C PHE A 609 -23.83 -5.70 13.85
N LYS A 610 -24.85 -6.26 14.53
CA LYS A 610 -24.68 -7.19 15.65
C LYS A 610 -24.30 -8.59 15.17
N GLU A 611 -25.07 -9.18 14.25
CA GLU A 611 -24.84 -10.55 13.73
C GLU A 611 -23.40 -10.77 13.25
N LYS A 612 -22.77 -9.75 12.68
CA LYS A 612 -21.41 -9.86 12.14
C LYS A 612 -20.32 -9.35 13.08
N PHE A 613 -20.59 -8.42 14.01
CA PHE A 613 -19.52 -7.63 14.65
C PHE A 613 -19.76 -7.21 16.12
N GLY A 614 -20.88 -7.61 16.75
CA GLY A 614 -21.16 -7.30 18.16
C GLY A 614 -21.46 -5.82 18.45
N TYR A 615 -21.98 -5.08 17.47
CA TYR A 615 -22.44 -3.69 17.62
C TYR A 615 -23.71 -3.60 18.48
N ASN A 616 -23.88 -2.46 19.17
CA ASN A 616 -24.99 -2.02 20.03
C ASN A 616 -26.09 -3.05 20.32
N LYS A 617 -26.20 -3.44 21.59
CA LYS A 617 -27.15 -4.45 22.08
C LYS A 617 -28.61 -4.02 21.97
N THR A 618 -28.93 -2.82 21.53
CA THR A 618 -30.22 -2.19 21.76
C THR A 618 -30.74 -1.58 20.47
N SER A 619 -32.03 -1.76 20.18
CA SER A 619 -32.72 -1.13 19.06
C SER A 619 -34.18 -0.84 19.39
N GLU A 620 -34.72 0.19 18.75
CA GLU A 620 -36.17 0.50 18.77
C GLU A 620 -36.95 -0.38 17.75
N PHE A 621 -36.30 -0.82 16.67
CA PHE A 621 -36.95 -1.49 15.54
C PHE A 621 -36.40 -2.88 15.23
N ALA A 622 -35.07 -3.06 15.28
CA ALA A 622 -34.45 -4.30 14.81
C ALA A 622 -34.89 -5.49 15.68
N GLY A 623 -35.45 -6.51 15.03
CA GLY A 623 -36.08 -7.67 15.68
C GLY A 623 -37.61 -7.64 15.77
N LEU A 624 -38.26 -6.52 15.43
CA LEU A 624 -39.72 -6.45 15.28
C LEU A 624 -40.17 -6.90 13.88
N THR A 625 -41.44 -7.31 13.76
CA THR A 625 -42.05 -7.69 12.48
C THR A 625 -42.15 -6.51 11.50
N TYR A 626 -42.34 -6.80 10.21
CA TYR A 626 -42.47 -5.76 9.18
C TYR A 626 -43.63 -4.80 9.48
N GLU A 627 -44.77 -5.34 9.89
CA GLU A 627 -45.99 -4.59 10.21
C GLU A 627 -45.78 -3.67 11.41
N GLU A 628 -45.13 -4.15 12.48
CA GLU A 628 -44.82 -3.34 13.67
C GLU A 628 -43.85 -2.20 13.34
N GLN A 629 -42.79 -2.48 12.58
CA GLN A 629 -41.84 -1.46 12.14
C GLN A 629 -42.53 -0.43 11.21
N LEU A 630 -43.39 -0.89 10.30
CA LEU A 630 -44.15 -0.04 9.38
C LEU A 630 -45.05 0.94 10.15
N ILE A 631 -45.82 0.45 11.12
CA ILE A 631 -46.71 1.29 11.94
C ILE A 631 -45.92 2.37 12.67
N LYS A 632 -44.82 2.01 13.35
CA LYS A 632 -44.03 2.97 14.14
C LYS A 632 -43.33 4.01 13.29
N ILE A 633 -42.63 3.57 12.25
CA ILE A 633 -41.86 4.48 11.38
C ILE A 633 -42.83 5.42 10.64
N LYS A 634 -43.97 4.89 10.15
CA LYS A 634 -45.01 5.69 9.52
C LYS A 634 -45.62 6.69 10.48
N ALA A 635 -45.97 6.30 11.70
CA ALA A 635 -46.51 7.21 12.70
C ALA A 635 -45.56 8.39 12.99
N GLY A 636 -44.24 8.12 13.05
CA GLY A 636 -43.25 9.19 13.15
C GLY A 636 -43.27 10.12 11.94
N LYS A 637 -43.30 9.58 10.72
CA LYS A 637 -43.33 10.36 9.47
C LYS A 637 -44.60 11.20 9.35
N ASP A 638 -45.74 10.65 9.74
CA ASP A 638 -47.03 11.32 9.72
C ASP A 638 -47.03 12.55 10.66
N ILE A 639 -46.36 12.47 11.83
CA ILE A 639 -46.20 13.63 12.74
C ILE A 639 -45.42 14.77 12.07
N PHE A 640 -44.35 14.47 11.33
CA PHE A 640 -43.63 15.51 10.58
C PHE A 640 -44.53 16.15 9.52
N LEU A 641 -45.26 15.34 8.76
CA LEU A 641 -46.18 15.81 7.71
C LEU A 641 -47.31 16.67 8.28
N MET A 642 -47.89 16.31 9.43
CA MET A 642 -48.90 17.12 10.13
C MET A 642 -48.39 18.53 10.48
N HIS A 643 -47.08 18.68 10.71
CA HIS A 643 -46.45 19.97 10.98
C HIS A 643 -45.86 20.63 9.73
N GLY A 644 -46.10 20.07 8.54
CA GLY A 644 -45.61 20.59 7.27
C GLY A 644 -44.10 20.46 7.09
N ILE A 645 -43.50 19.42 7.68
CA ILE A 645 -42.08 19.09 7.54
C ILE A 645 -41.98 17.79 6.72
N GLU A 646 -41.29 17.84 5.60
CA GLU A 646 -41.01 16.65 4.80
C GLU A 646 -39.65 16.05 5.19
N VAL A 647 -39.63 14.72 5.40
CA VAL A 647 -38.42 13.97 5.75
C VAL A 647 -38.20 12.81 4.79
N GLU A 648 -37.07 12.86 4.08
CA GLU A 648 -36.61 11.79 3.18
C GLU A 648 -35.43 11.01 3.77
N THR A 649 -34.89 11.49 4.89
CA THR A 649 -33.71 10.95 5.57
C THR A 649 -34.09 10.30 6.88
N PHE A 650 -33.58 9.10 7.10
CA PHE A 650 -33.74 8.36 8.34
C PHE A 650 -32.43 8.29 9.13
N MET A 651 -32.54 8.45 10.45
CA MET A 651 -31.44 8.40 11.39
C MET A 651 -31.72 7.32 12.42
N ALA A 652 -30.97 6.22 12.38
CA ALA A 652 -31.28 5.07 13.21
C ALA A 652 -30.90 5.33 14.69
N PRO A 653 -31.85 5.21 15.64
CA PRO A 653 -31.54 5.20 17.07
C PRO A 653 -30.54 4.09 17.39
N CYS A 654 -29.59 4.39 18.28
CA CYS A 654 -28.50 3.48 18.63
C CYS A 654 -27.72 2.94 17.41
N HIS A 655 -27.75 3.58 16.24
CA HIS A 655 -27.15 3.09 15.00
C HIS A 655 -27.56 1.64 14.62
N SER A 656 -28.78 1.22 14.99
CA SER A 656 -29.24 -0.17 14.84
C SER A 656 -30.49 -0.29 13.98
N PHE A 657 -30.41 -1.15 12.96
CA PHE A 657 -31.48 -1.49 12.02
C PHE A 657 -31.21 -2.88 11.42
N ASP A 658 -32.26 -3.53 10.91
CA ASP A 658 -32.19 -4.81 10.21
C ASP A 658 -32.66 -4.69 8.75
N HIS A 659 -32.66 -5.80 8.00
CA HIS A 659 -33.13 -5.80 6.60
C HIS A 659 -34.63 -5.46 6.50
N THR A 660 -35.41 -5.79 7.52
CA THR A 660 -36.84 -5.44 7.60
C THR A 660 -37.00 -3.93 7.71
N THR A 661 -36.19 -3.27 8.54
CA THR A 661 -36.16 -1.81 8.67
C THR A 661 -35.89 -1.14 7.33
N LEU A 662 -34.91 -1.62 6.56
CA LEU A 662 -34.59 -1.06 5.24
C LEU A 662 -35.76 -1.16 4.25
N LYS A 663 -36.46 -2.30 4.23
CA LYS A 663 -37.65 -2.50 3.40
C LYS A 663 -38.79 -1.57 3.80
N VAL A 664 -39.04 -1.41 5.10
CA VAL A 664 -40.07 -0.49 5.62
C VAL A 664 -39.74 0.95 5.23
N LEU A 665 -38.51 1.40 5.46
CA LEU A 665 -38.06 2.74 5.09
C LEU A 665 -38.30 3.02 3.61
N LYS A 666 -37.93 2.08 2.73
CA LYS A 666 -38.18 2.19 1.30
C LYS A 666 -39.68 2.30 0.98
N SER A 667 -40.52 1.45 1.59
CA SER A 667 -41.97 1.46 1.35
C SER A 667 -42.65 2.76 1.79
N LEU A 668 -42.07 3.45 2.78
CA LEU A 668 -42.52 4.75 3.26
C LEU A 668 -41.86 5.93 2.52
N GLY A 669 -41.07 5.68 1.47
CA GLY A 669 -40.46 6.72 0.64
C GLY A 669 -39.24 7.42 1.25
N PHE A 670 -38.57 6.82 2.23
CA PHE A 670 -37.23 7.28 2.63
C PHE A 670 -36.22 6.95 1.53
N LYS A 671 -35.26 7.85 1.33
CA LYS A 671 -34.21 7.71 0.30
C LYS A 671 -32.82 7.58 0.92
N TYR A 672 -32.62 8.15 2.11
CA TYR A 672 -31.30 8.35 2.69
C TYR A 672 -31.22 7.83 4.12
N ILE A 673 -30.05 7.30 4.48
CA ILE A 673 -29.72 6.87 5.84
C ILE A 673 -28.44 7.55 6.30
N THR A 674 -28.47 8.14 7.49
CA THR A 674 -27.32 8.88 8.09
C THR A 674 -26.33 8.00 8.85
N ASP A 675 -26.47 6.68 8.70
CA ASP A 675 -25.75 5.65 9.41
C ASP A 675 -24.98 4.77 8.42
N GLY A 676 -23.95 4.06 8.89
CA GLY A 676 -23.19 3.14 8.05
C GLY A 676 -21.67 3.23 8.25
N ILE A 677 -20.94 2.30 7.62
CA ILE A 677 -19.48 2.20 7.75
C ILE A 677 -18.84 2.33 6.36
N GLY A 678 -18.13 3.44 6.14
CA GLY A 678 -17.45 3.78 4.89
C GLY A 678 -16.74 5.13 4.96
N LEU A 679 -16.03 5.49 3.90
CA LEU A 679 -15.40 6.81 3.72
C LEU A 679 -16.13 7.69 2.72
N THR A 680 -17.01 7.13 1.93
CA THR A 680 -17.83 7.83 0.93
C THR A 680 -19.24 7.23 0.93
N PRO A 681 -20.27 7.99 0.53
CA PRO A 681 -21.62 7.46 0.42
C PRO A 681 -21.68 6.22 -0.46
N TYR A 682 -22.55 5.29 -0.12
CA TYR A 682 -22.73 4.03 -0.83
C TYR A 682 -24.20 3.62 -0.85
N LYS A 683 -24.60 2.81 -1.83
CA LYS A 683 -25.99 2.41 -2.03
C LYS A 683 -26.21 0.98 -1.56
N VAL A 684 -27.26 0.74 -0.77
CA VAL A 684 -27.71 -0.59 -0.33
C VAL A 684 -29.23 -0.66 -0.49
N GLU A 685 -29.73 -1.66 -1.22
CA GLU A 685 -31.18 -1.87 -1.41
C GLU A 685 -31.94 -0.61 -1.84
N GLU A 686 -31.33 0.15 -2.75
CA GLU A 686 -31.80 1.45 -3.27
C GLU A 686 -31.68 2.67 -2.36
N LEU A 687 -31.40 2.49 -1.07
CA LEU A 687 -31.15 3.57 -0.12
C LEU A 687 -29.68 4.03 -0.20
N VAL A 688 -29.44 5.34 -0.07
CA VAL A 688 -28.08 5.90 -0.02
C VAL A 688 -27.67 6.09 1.43
N PHE A 689 -26.58 5.45 1.82
CA PHE A 689 -25.98 5.52 3.14
C PHE A 689 -24.87 6.57 3.09
N VAL A 690 -24.98 7.59 3.94
CA VAL A 690 -23.88 8.50 4.22
C VAL A 690 -23.24 8.03 5.54
N PRO A 691 -21.98 7.56 5.53
CA PRO A 691 -21.42 6.89 6.70
C PRO A 691 -21.27 7.82 7.90
N GLN A 692 -21.33 7.24 9.10
CA GLN A 692 -21.04 7.90 10.36
C GLN A 692 -19.83 7.24 11.01
N GLN A 693 -18.85 8.04 11.45
CA GLN A 693 -17.54 7.51 11.86
C GLN A 693 -17.10 7.94 13.25
N PHE A 694 -17.41 9.17 13.66
CA PHE A 694 -16.91 9.72 14.92
C PHE A 694 -18.02 10.40 15.72
N GLY A 695 -17.95 10.27 17.04
CA GLY A 695 -18.85 10.94 17.99
C GLY A 695 -18.24 12.18 18.67
N LYS A 696 -17.08 12.66 18.19
CA LYS A 696 -16.42 13.89 18.69
C LYS A 696 -15.71 14.61 17.53
N PRO A 697 -15.57 15.95 17.58
CA PRO A 697 -14.84 16.70 16.56
C PRO A 697 -13.42 16.18 16.38
N ARG A 698 -13.10 15.70 15.16
CA ARG A 698 -11.79 15.14 14.82
C ARG A 698 -11.45 15.45 13.38
N ASN A 699 -10.17 15.77 13.15
CA ASN A 699 -9.64 15.87 11.80
C ASN A 699 -9.35 14.47 11.25
N PHE A 700 -9.68 14.26 9.99
CA PHE A 700 -9.41 13.02 9.29
C PHE A 700 -8.81 13.31 7.91
N PHE A 701 -8.03 12.35 7.40
CA PHE A 701 -7.19 12.59 6.23
C PHE A 701 -7.92 12.46 4.88
N TYR A 702 -9.10 11.83 4.84
CA TYR A 702 -9.82 11.59 3.59
C TYR A 702 -11.30 11.15 3.77
N GLY A 703 -12.21 11.62 2.91
CA GLY A 703 -13.58 11.11 2.78
C GLY A 703 -14.68 12.07 3.26
N VAL A 704 -15.92 11.59 3.30
CA VAL A 704 -17.06 12.28 3.92
C VAL A 704 -17.18 11.80 5.36
N ILE A 705 -16.94 12.71 6.29
CA ILE A 705 -16.85 12.43 7.72
C ILE A 705 -18.04 13.04 8.43
N THR A 706 -18.94 12.18 8.90
CA THR A 706 -20.08 12.60 9.70
C THR A 706 -19.71 12.54 11.18
N LEU A 707 -19.76 13.70 11.84
CA LEU A 707 -19.46 13.90 13.25
C LEU A 707 -20.78 13.95 14.03
N CYS A 708 -21.04 12.93 14.83
CA CYS A 708 -22.25 12.82 15.65
C CYS A 708 -22.07 13.57 16.97
N LEU A 709 -23.02 14.43 17.32
CA LEU A 709 -23.03 15.24 18.53
C LEU A 709 -24.27 14.91 19.37
N HIS A 710 -24.08 14.76 20.68
CA HIS A 710 -25.16 14.57 21.66
C HIS A 710 -25.18 15.79 22.60
N LEU A 711 -25.80 16.88 22.15
CA LEU A 711 -25.72 18.19 22.83
C LEU A 711 -26.42 18.23 24.19
N ASN A 712 -27.34 17.31 24.43
CA ASN A 712 -28.01 17.15 25.72
C ASN A 712 -27.04 16.97 26.90
N TYR A 713 -25.91 16.31 26.65
CA TYR A 713 -24.91 15.95 27.66
C TYR A 713 -23.59 16.71 27.51
N SER A 714 -23.47 17.59 26.51
CA SER A 714 -22.21 18.22 26.17
C SER A 714 -21.75 19.22 27.22
N SER A 715 -20.49 19.11 27.63
CA SER A 715 -19.84 20.10 28.50
C SER A 715 -19.45 21.35 27.72
N ALA A 716 -19.14 22.45 28.45
CA ALA A 716 -18.65 23.68 27.83
C ALA A 716 -17.38 23.47 27.00
N GLU A 717 -16.50 22.56 27.44
CA GLU A 717 -15.27 22.18 26.73
C GLU A 717 -15.58 21.49 25.39
N GLU A 718 -16.62 20.65 25.33
CA GLU A 718 -17.03 20.00 24.08
C GLU A 718 -17.60 21.00 23.07
N ILE A 719 -18.34 22.02 23.55
CA ILE A 719 -18.82 23.13 22.70
C ILE A 719 -17.64 23.94 22.15
N GLN A 720 -16.63 24.22 22.99
CA GLN A 720 -15.42 24.92 22.54
C GLN A 720 -14.61 24.10 21.51
N GLN A 721 -14.58 22.76 21.66
CA GLN A 721 -13.97 21.88 20.65
C GLN A 721 -14.70 21.92 19.32
N ILE A 722 -16.04 22.02 19.32
CA ILE A 722 -16.83 22.20 18.09
C ILE A 722 -16.43 23.51 17.42
N GLU A 723 -16.39 24.64 18.15
CA GLU A 723 -16.01 25.94 17.59
C GLU A 723 -14.61 25.91 16.97
N LYS A 724 -13.61 25.40 17.71
CA LYS A 724 -12.24 25.29 17.22
C LYS A 724 -12.13 24.40 15.97
N HIS A 725 -12.88 23.29 15.94
CA HIS A 725 -12.89 22.39 14.78
C HIS A 725 -13.51 23.06 13.57
N VAL A 726 -14.66 23.72 13.73
CA VAL A 726 -15.32 24.48 12.68
C VAL A 726 -14.40 25.57 12.15
N GLU A 727 -13.73 26.32 13.03
CA GLU A 727 -12.80 27.38 12.64
C GLU A 727 -11.59 26.87 11.86
N SER A 728 -11.06 25.69 12.23
CA SER A 728 -9.93 25.08 11.54
C SER A 728 -10.29 24.45 10.18
N ASN A 729 -11.59 24.20 9.92
CA ASN A 729 -12.06 23.46 8.73
C ASN A 729 -13.14 24.22 7.93
N LYS A 730 -13.21 25.56 8.03
CA LYS A 730 -14.30 26.39 7.46
C LYS A 730 -14.68 26.05 6.01
N ASN A 731 -13.71 25.69 5.17
CA ASN A 731 -13.92 25.44 3.74
C ASN A 731 -14.24 23.97 3.39
N ASN A 732 -14.34 23.10 4.40
CA ASN A 732 -14.45 21.65 4.21
C ASN A 732 -15.80 21.10 4.70
N PHE A 733 -16.74 21.95 5.12
CA PHE A 733 -18.09 21.51 5.48
C PHE A 733 -18.97 21.43 4.25
N ILE A 734 -19.77 20.37 4.16
CA ILE A 734 -20.78 20.18 3.12
C ILE A 734 -22.12 19.83 3.78
N ARG A 735 -23.21 20.06 3.06
CA ARG A 735 -24.54 19.63 3.49
C ARG A 735 -24.69 18.11 3.36
N PHE A 736 -25.58 17.51 4.13
CA PHE A 736 -25.83 16.07 4.00
C PHE A 736 -26.39 15.72 2.62
N LEU A 737 -27.31 16.53 2.08
CA LEU A 737 -27.86 16.30 0.73
C LEU A 737 -26.82 16.50 -0.39
N GLU A 738 -25.80 17.34 -0.18
CA GLU A 738 -24.66 17.44 -1.11
C GLU A 738 -23.82 16.16 -1.05
N ALA A 739 -23.60 15.62 0.14
CA ALA A 739 -22.85 14.39 0.35
C ALA A 739 -23.51 13.19 -0.33
N VAL A 740 -24.84 13.06 -0.26
CA VAL A 740 -25.61 11.99 -0.92
C VAL A 740 -25.30 11.88 -2.42
N ASN A 741 -25.05 13.01 -3.09
CA ASN A 741 -24.76 13.05 -4.53
C ASN A 741 -23.30 12.72 -4.87
N MET A 742 -22.44 12.51 -3.87
CA MET A 742 -21.04 12.16 -4.11
C MET A 742 -20.89 10.72 -4.59
N LYS A 743 -19.96 10.53 -5.52
CA LYS A 743 -19.70 9.23 -6.12
C LYS A 743 -19.11 8.23 -5.11
N GLU A 744 -19.74 7.06 -5.00
CA GLU A 744 -19.24 5.94 -4.22
C GLU A 744 -17.82 5.54 -4.65
N ARG A 745 -16.94 5.33 -3.66
CA ARG A 745 -15.62 4.73 -3.86
C ARG A 745 -15.53 3.38 -3.15
N LYS A 746 -15.90 2.32 -3.90
CA LYS A 746 -15.98 0.93 -3.42
C LYS A 746 -14.72 0.43 -2.71
N LEU A 747 -13.54 0.59 -3.33
CA LEU A 747 -12.29 0.07 -2.78
C LEU A 747 -11.88 0.77 -1.46
N PRO A 748 -11.83 2.12 -1.37
CA PRO A 748 -11.63 2.82 -0.09
C PRO A 748 -12.66 2.45 0.98
N ASN A 749 -13.94 2.35 0.64
CA ASN A 749 -14.98 1.94 1.57
C ASN A 749 -14.72 0.52 2.11
N MET A 750 -14.35 -0.43 1.24
CA MET A 750 -14.04 -1.81 1.62
C MET A 750 -12.82 -1.90 2.55
N ILE A 751 -11.74 -1.19 2.22
CA ILE A 751 -10.52 -1.15 3.05
C ILE A 751 -10.82 -0.51 4.40
N PHE A 752 -11.46 0.66 4.42
CA PHE A 752 -11.80 1.33 5.66
C PHE A 752 -12.71 0.49 6.53
N LYS A 753 -13.73 -0.15 5.95
CA LYS A 753 -14.61 -1.07 6.66
C LYS A 753 -13.81 -2.22 7.27
N ALA A 754 -12.91 -2.87 6.52
CA ALA A 754 -12.07 -3.95 7.05
C ALA A 754 -11.17 -3.48 8.22
N VAL A 755 -10.51 -2.33 8.08
CA VAL A 755 -9.64 -1.75 9.13
C VAL A 755 -10.46 -1.32 10.36
N TYR A 756 -11.57 -0.61 10.16
CA TYR A 756 -12.46 -0.15 11.22
C TYR A 756 -12.98 -1.34 12.04
N LEU A 757 -13.41 -2.40 11.36
CA LEU A 757 -13.87 -3.64 11.99
C LEU A 757 -12.74 -4.36 12.74
N PHE A 758 -11.54 -4.44 12.16
CA PHE A 758 -10.37 -5.02 12.81
C PHE A 758 -9.99 -4.28 14.10
N LEU A 759 -9.92 -2.95 14.07
CA LEU A 759 -9.60 -2.11 15.23
C LEU A 759 -10.67 -2.21 16.34
N ARG A 760 -11.95 -2.33 15.96
CA ARG A 760 -13.05 -2.55 16.91
C ARG A 760 -12.99 -3.93 17.55
N TYR A 761 -12.76 -4.97 16.75
CA TYR A 761 -12.62 -6.35 17.24
C TYR A 761 -11.46 -6.47 18.22
N THR A 762 -10.30 -5.89 17.91
CA THR A 762 -9.15 -5.88 18.82
C THR A 762 -9.45 -5.14 20.12
N LYS A 763 -10.08 -3.95 20.06
CA LYS A 763 -10.49 -3.21 21.27
C LYS A 763 -11.49 -3.99 22.13
N TYR A 764 -12.45 -4.68 21.52
CA TYR A 764 -13.41 -5.53 22.22
C TYR A 764 -12.73 -6.73 22.88
N SER A 765 -11.83 -7.42 22.16
CA SER A 765 -11.05 -8.55 22.66
C SER A 765 -10.16 -8.13 23.84
N ILE A 766 -9.48 -6.99 23.75
CA ILE A 766 -8.66 -6.42 24.84
C ILE A 766 -9.51 -6.09 26.07
N LYS A 767 -10.70 -5.49 25.90
CA LYS A 767 -11.61 -5.17 27.01
C LYS A 767 -12.15 -6.44 27.68
N ARG A 768 -12.47 -7.48 26.90
CA ARG A 768 -12.87 -8.80 27.41
C ARG A 768 -11.73 -9.48 28.17
N HIS A 769 -10.49 -9.35 27.70
CA HIS A 769 -9.31 -9.87 28.38
C HIS A 769 -9.02 -9.13 29.69
N LYS A 770 -9.09 -7.78 29.70
CA LYS A 770 -8.96 -6.96 30.92
C LYS A 770 -10.05 -7.27 31.95
N ASN A 771 -11.29 -7.51 31.51
CA ASN A 771 -12.39 -7.88 32.40
C ASN A 771 -12.27 -9.32 32.93
N LYS A 772 -11.64 -10.24 32.18
CA LYS A 772 -11.27 -11.57 32.70
C LYS A 772 -10.16 -11.45 33.75
N ILE A 773 -9.12 -10.65 33.48
CA ILE A 773 -8.00 -10.42 34.42
C ILE A 773 -8.43 -9.68 35.69
N ARG A 774 -9.52 -8.90 35.67
CA ARG A 774 -10.13 -8.29 36.87
C ARG A 774 -11.06 -9.23 37.66
N LYS A 775 -11.42 -10.38 37.08
CA LYS A 775 -12.30 -11.40 37.69
C LYS A 775 -11.52 -12.59 38.27
N TYR A 776 -10.23 -12.66 37.98
CA TYR A 776 -9.23 -13.47 38.70
C TYR A 776 -8.40 -12.51 39.56
#